data_AF-D9VKQ3-F1
#
_entry.id   AF-D9VKQ3-F1
#
_cell.length_a   1.000
_cell.length_b   1.000
_cell.length_c   1.000
_cell.angle_alpha   90.00
_cell.angle_beta   90.00
_cell.angle_gamma   90.00
#
_symmetry.space_group_name_H-M   'P 1'
#
loop_
_entity.id
_entity.type
_entity.pdbx_description
1 polymer ?
#
loop_
_entity_poly.entity_id
_entity_poly.type
_entity_poly.pdbx_seq_one_letter_code
_entity_poly.pdbx_strand_id
1 'polypeptide(L)'
;MRLHRLHITAFGPFAEPQTIDFDALSGAGIFLLHGPTGAGKTSVLDAVCYALYGSVPGSRQAPGTTLRSDHAAPDTPTEVTLELTAGGRRLEITRRPEQDRPKKRGTGTTKDKAQSWLREHTGDGWSALSRSHQEIGEEVEQLLGMSREQFCQVVLLPQGEFAQFLRAGAEARGRLLGRLFDTRRFAAVETLLAERRRAAEAKVRAGDEKVLAAAQRLAQAAGHSADLRAWPLPGHQPGDPGLAEAVRAWAAVARCSARERLTVAEYALAAVEGRHAAARRDAEEARELARLQHRHAETARRAELLAQAAPERERVRALLDRARRGALVAPALELRGAAAAAHLTAAHAETLARAELPPALAGAGTEQLSAVEQRLREDLGAAGAAQRAEQRSAEIGRERATLERESRDADERYQESAQWLARWEATRAALQEKVDSAQQALTLAEQLAGRLEPARMQLTAARRRDSLAADAEAAAGELLRAREESSATRETWLELKEARLRGIAAELAGALTAGEPCTVCGSAEHPAPARPAPGHVDRAAEDAAHARFEQAEERRAGVERRLAAVREAEAEAASAAGDATTAELLALTADLSARHAAAHADAAALHTARERLARAEREHQARSSDRLEAERRAAARASRREALDEEQASLEAELVLVRADSPSVTNPRPHP
;
A
#
# COMPACT_ATOMS: atom_id res chain seq x y z
N MET A 1 48.99 -29.61 48.08
CA MET A 1 48.78 -29.63 49.54
C MET A 1 49.88 -30.46 50.18
N ARG A 2 50.42 -30.04 51.33
CA ARG A 2 51.40 -30.81 52.13
C ARG A 2 51.04 -30.70 53.62
N LEU A 3 51.02 -31.82 54.34
CA LEU A 3 50.80 -31.84 55.80
C LEU A 3 52.17 -31.74 56.50
N HIS A 4 52.26 -30.93 57.55
CA HIS A 4 53.50 -30.74 58.32
C HIS A 4 53.41 -31.39 59.70
N ARG A 5 52.35 -31.07 60.45
CA ARG A 5 52.20 -31.55 61.82
C ARG A 5 50.73 -31.70 62.17
N LEU A 6 50.40 -32.74 62.93
CA LEU A 6 49.06 -32.98 63.46
C LEU A 6 49.15 -33.25 64.95
N HIS A 7 48.42 -32.46 65.72
CA HIS A 7 48.27 -32.61 67.15
C HIS A 7 46.83 -33.00 67.46
N ILE A 8 46.66 -34.11 68.18
CA ILE A 8 45.36 -34.72 68.46
C ILE A 8 45.24 -34.91 69.97
N THR A 9 44.20 -34.35 70.59
CA THR A 9 43.92 -34.55 72.02
C THR A 9 42.49 -35.01 72.22
N ALA A 10 42.29 -36.06 73.04
CA ALA A 10 40.98 -36.60 73.41
C ALA A 10 40.05 -36.86 72.21
N PHE A 11 40.58 -37.43 71.11
CA PHE A 11 39.86 -37.64 69.85
C PHE A 11 39.95 -39.11 69.41
N GLY A 12 38.80 -39.75 69.14
CA GLY A 12 38.74 -41.17 68.83
C GLY A 12 39.33 -42.05 69.95
N PRO A 13 40.25 -42.99 69.66
CA PRO A 13 40.87 -43.83 70.69
C PRO A 13 42.01 -43.13 71.46
N PHE A 14 42.40 -41.91 71.10
CA PHE A 14 43.51 -41.19 71.73
C PHE A 14 43.01 -40.36 72.91
N ALA A 15 43.21 -40.86 74.13
CA ALA A 15 42.88 -40.15 75.36
C ALA A 15 43.87 -39.02 75.68
N GLU A 16 45.17 -39.31 75.56
CA GLU A 16 46.28 -38.38 75.80
C GLU A 16 46.68 -37.64 74.53
N PRO A 17 47.29 -36.43 74.63
CA PRO A 17 47.79 -35.70 73.48
C PRO A 17 48.81 -36.49 72.67
N GLN A 18 48.54 -36.66 71.38
CA GLN A 18 49.43 -37.29 70.40
C GLN A 18 49.88 -36.25 69.38
N THR A 19 51.17 -36.28 69.03
CA THR A 19 51.74 -35.40 67.99
C THR A 19 52.37 -36.23 66.90
N ILE A 20 51.97 -35.98 65.67
CA ILE A 20 52.49 -36.63 64.47
C ILE A 20 53.22 -35.57 63.64
N ASP A 21 54.52 -35.76 63.45
CA ASP A 21 55.34 -34.91 62.58
C ASP A 21 55.40 -35.52 61.19
N PHE A 22 54.60 -34.98 60.26
CA PHE A 22 54.55 -35.44 58.87
C PHE A 22 55.78 -35.00 58.08
N ASP A 23 56.48 -33.94 58.47
CA ASP A 23 57.74 -33.56 57.81
C ASP A 23 58.84 -34.60 58.10
N ALA A 24 58.93 -35.09 59.34
CA ALA A 24 59.83 -36.19 59.69
C ALA A 24 59.46 -37.49 58.93
N LEU A 25 58.17 -37.80 58.80
CA LEU A 25 57.69 -39.00 58.10
C LEU A 25 57.79 -38.91 56.57
N SER A 26 57.65 -37.71 56.00
CA SER A 26 57.64 -37.49 54.55
C SER A 26 59.04 -37.36 53.94
N GLY A 27 60.11 -37.32 54.75
CA GLY A 27 61.49 -37.31 54.27
C GLY A 27 61.86 -38.47 53.34
N ALA A 28 61.15 -39.61 53.45
CA ALA A 28 61.30 -40.80 52.59
C ALA A 28 60.25 -40.90 51.45
N GLY A 29 59.36 -39.91 51.30
CA GLY A 29 58.31 -39.86 50.26
C GLY A 29 57.07 -40.74 50.51
N ILE A 30 57.22 -41.88 51.19
CA ILE A 30 56.12 -42.78 51.59
C ILE A 30 56.29 -43.18 53.05
N PHE A 31 55.20 -43.15 53.83
CA PHE A 31 55.18 -43.66 55.20
C PHE A 31 53.99 -44.61 55.41
N LEU A 32 54.15 -45.56 56.33
CA LEU A 32 53.15 -46.58 56.64
C LEU A 32 52.61 -46.39 58.06
N LEU A 33 51.30 -46.22 58.20
CA LEU A 33 50.61 -46.30 59.48
C LEU A 33 50.24 -47.76 59.77
N HIS A 34 51.00 -48.44 60.62
CA HIS A 34 50.81 -49.84 61.00
C HIS A 34 50.35 -49.97 62.47
N GLY A 35 49.52 -50.97 62.75
CA GLY A 35 49.05 -51.31 64.11
C GLY A 35 47.85 -52.27 64.07
N PRO A 36 47.42 -52.85 65.20
CA PRO A 36 46.23 -53.72 65.25
C PRO A 36 44.94 -52.96 64.87
N THR A 37 43.90 -53.68 64.45
CA THR A 37 42.56 -53.10 64.25
C THR A 37 42.10 -52.43 65.55
N GLY A 38 41.60 -51.20 65.47
CA GLY A 38 41.23 -50.40 66.64
C GLY A 38 42.33 -49.50 67.21
N ALA A 39 43.59 -49.62 66.76
CA ALA A 39 44.71 -48.77 67.23
C ALA A 39 44.66 -47.29 66.80
N GLY A 40 43.55 -46.81 66.22
CA GLY A 40 43.41 -45.40 65.85
C GLY A 40 44.00 -44.96 64.50
N LYS A 41 44.47 -45.89 63.65
CA LYS A 41 44.98 -45.57 62.30
C LYS A 41 44.01 -44.73 61.47
N THR A 42 42.75 -45.14 61.42
CA THR A 42 41.70 -44.38 60.71
C THR A 42 41.40 -43.06 61.43
N SER A 43 41.47 -43.04 62.77
CA SER A 43 41.23 -41.82 63.56
C SER A 43 42.25 -40.72 63.31
N VAL A 44 43.50 -41.07 62.97
CA VAL A 44 44.51 -40.10 62.50
C VAL A 44 44.07 -39.44 61.18
N LEU A 45 43.56 -40.22 60.24
CA LEU A 45 43.07 -39.73 58.96
C LEU A 45 41.78 -38.92 59.11
N ASP A 46 40.88 -39.37 60.00
CA ASP A 46 39.66 -38.67 60.38
C ASP A 46 40.00 -37.31 61.00
N ALA A 47 41.06 -37.22 61.82
CA ALA A 47 41.52 -35.95 62.39
C ALA A 47 42.02 -34.97 61.33
N VAL A 48 42.73 -35.44 60.30
CA VAL A 48 43.13 -34.58 59.16
C VAL A 48 41.89 -34.05 58.42
N CYS A 49 40.93 -34.92 58.10
CA CYS A 49 39.70 -34.51 57.42
C CYS A 49 38.88 -33.55 58.27
N TYR A 50 38.76 -33.82 59.58
CA TYR A 50 38.07 -32.97 60.54
C TYR A 50 38.73 -31.59 60.63
N ALA A 51 40.05 -31.51 60.70
CA ALA A 51 40.75 -30.23 60.74
C ALA A 51 40.48 -29.39 59.48
N LEU A 52 40.49 -30.01 58.29
CA LEU A 52 40.24 -29.31 57.02
C LEU A 52 38.77 -28.88 56.87
N TYR A 53 37.84 -29.84 56.97
CA TYR A 53 36.44 -29.65 56.57
C TYR A 53 35.45 -29.58 57.74
N GLY A 54 35.92 -29.64 58.99
CA GLY A 54 35.06 -29.62 60.18
C GLY A 54 34.20 -30.86 60.37
N SER A 55 34.43 -31.91 59.58
CA SER A 55 33.68 -33.17 59.60
C SER A 55 34.56 -34.36 59.21
N VAL A 56 34.14 -35.57 59.58
CA VAL A 56 34.85 -36.82 59.30
C VAL A 56 34.15 -37.60 58.18
N PRO A 57 34.86 -38.44 57.40
CA PRO A 57 34.26 -39.26 56.37
C PRO A 57 33.45 -40.45 56.92
N GLY A 58 32.40 -40.86 56.19
CA GLY A 58 31.62 -42.07 56.45
C GLY A 58 30.52 -41.95 57.51
N SER A 59 29.99 -43.10 57.95
CA SER A 59 28.87 -43.23 58.92
C SER A 59 29.18 -42.73 60.34
N ARG A 60 30.40 -42.27 60.61
CA ARG A 60 30.86 -41.75 61.91
C ARG A 60 30.50 -40.28 62.15
N GLN A 61 29.74 -39.68 61.22
CA GLN A 61 29.09 -38.39 61.37
C GLN A 61 27.58 -38.54 61.66
N ALA A 62 27.10 -39.76 61.94
CA ALA A 62 25.71 -40.00 62.27
C ALA A 62 25.31 -39.29 63.59
N PRO A 63 24.08 -38.77 63.71
CA PRO A 63 23.60 -38.15 64.95
C PRO A 63 23.82 -39.09 66.15
N GLY A 64 24.55 -38.61 67.16
CA GLY A 64 24.85 -39.38 68.38
C GLY A 64 26.25 -40.02 68.44
N THR A 65 27.04 -39.98 67.37
CA THR A 65 28.47 -40.38 67.42
C THR A 65 29.34 -39.22 67.89
N THR A 66 30.00 -39.39 69.05
CA THR A 66 30.92 -38.39 69.60
C THR A 66 32.33 -38.58 69.02
N LEU A 67 32.99 -37.48 68.67
CA LEU A 67 34.40 -37.48 68.27
C LEU A 67 35.36 -37.53 69.48
N ARG A 68 34.83 -37.36 70.70
CA ARG A 68 35.60 -37.39 71.95
C ARG A 68 35.99 -38.82 72.32
N SER A 69 37.19 -38.98 72.88
CA SER A 69 37.62 -40.26 73.45
C SER A 69 36.95 -40.54 74.80
N ASP A 70 36.34 -41.72 74.95
CA ASP A 70 35.72 -42.18 76.20
C ASP A 70 36.74 -42.42 77.33
N HIS A 71 38.02 -42.56 76.97
CA HIS A 71 39.12 -42.78 77.91
C HIS A 71 39.81 -41.48 78.37
N ALA A 72 39.39 -40.31 77.86
CA ALA A 72 39.96 -39.03 78.25
C ALA A 72 39.39 -38.53 79.58
N ALA A 73 40.23 -37.91 80.42
CA ALA A 73 39.78 -37.27 81.65
C ALA A 73 38.71 -36.20 81.35
N PRO A 74 37.68 -36.02 82.21
CA PRO A 74 36.55 -35.12 81.93
C PRO A 74 36.95 -33.65 81.65
N ASP A 75 38.08 -33.20 82.18
CA ASP A 75 38.61 -31.85 82.03
C ASP A 75 39.53 -31.66 80.81
N THR A 76 39.98 -32.76 80.17
CA THR A 76 40.78 -32.69 78.94
C THR A 76 39.90 -32.28 77.75
N PRO A 77 40.19 -31.18 77.05
CA PRO A 77 39.43 -30.77 75.87
C PRO A 77 39.76 -31.64 74.66
N THR A 78 38.72 -32.04 73.91
CA THR A 78 38.90 -32.62 72.56
C THR A 78 39.31 -31.50 71.61
N GLU A 79 40.47 -31.66 70.99
CA GLU A 79 41.06 -30.68 70.08
C GLU A 79 41.88 -31.38 68.99
N VAL A 80 41.78 -30.86 67.77
CA VAL A 80 42.65 -31.24 66.66
C VAL A 80 43.30 -29.97 66.10
N THR A 81 44.62 -29.96 66.03
CA THR A 81 45.40 -28.89 65.40
C THR A 81 46.21 -29.46 64.24
N LEU A 82 45.99 -28.94 63.04
CA LEU A 82 46.67 -29.35 61.81
C LEU A 82 47.46 -28.20 61.22
N GLU A 83 48.75 -28.45 61.00
CA GLU A 83 49.65 -27.58 60.26
C GLU A 83 49.84 -28.11 58.83
N LEU A 84 49.59 -27.28 57.83
CA LEU A 84 49.67 -27.66 56.42
C LEU A 84 50.13 -26.51 55.52
N THR A 85 50.59 -26.84 54.32
CA THR A 85 50.76 -25.91 53.21
C THR A 85 49.73 -26.18 52.11
N ALA A 86 48.90 -25.19 51.79
CA ALA A 86 47.89 -25.22 50.73
C ALA A 86 47.91 -23.91 49.93
N GLY A 87 47.77 -23.96 48.60
CA GLY A 87 47.86 -22.76 47.75
C GLY A 87 49.14 -21.93 47.91
N GLY A 88 50.26 -22.55 48.33
CA GLY A 88 51.53 -21.86 48.60
C GLY A 88 51.63 -21.19 49.98
N ARG A 89 50.59 -21.28 50.83
CA ARG A 89 50.51 -20.65 52.15
C ARG A 89 50.61 -21.70 53.25
N ARG A 90 51.36 -21.39 54.32
CA ARG A 90 51.54 -22.28 55.49
C ARG A 90 50.54 -21.88 56.57
N LEU A 91 49.62 -22.79 56.88
CA LEU A 91 48.44 -22.56 57.71
C LEU A 91 48.41 -23.53 58.90
N GLU A 92 47.87 -23.06 60.02
CA GLU A 92 47.57 -23.83 61.22
C GLU A 92 46.06 -23.71 61.49
N ILE A 93 45.37 -24.85 61.47
CA ILE A 93 43.93 -24.96 61.71
C ILE A 93 43.71 -25.71 63.01
N THR A 94 43.12 -25.05 64.00
CA THR A 94 42.70 -25.68 65.26
C THR A 94 41.19 -25.78 65.30
N ARG A 95 40.66 -26.97 65.57
CA ARG A 95 39.23 -27.20 65.75
C ARG A 95 38.93 -27.93 67.06
N ARG A 96 37.92 -27.42 67.76
CA ARG A 96 37.30 -28.05 68.93
C ARG A 96 35.83 -28.33 68.62
N PRO A 97 35.38 -29.59 68.69
CA PRO A 97 33.96 -29.91 68.55
C PRO A 97 33.16 -29.35 69.73
N GLU A 98 31.83 -29.28 69.57
CA GLU A 98 30.93 -29.13 70.71
C GLU A 98 31.14 -30.31 71.67
N GLN A 99 31.36 -30.02 72.94
CA GLN A 99 31.69 -31.03 73.94
C GLN A 99 31.19 -30.62 75.34
N ASP A 100 30.90 -31.61 76.17
CA ASP A 100 30.59 -31.40 77.57
C ASP A 100 31.88 -31.22 78.39
N ARG A 101 31.91 -30.19 79.24
CA ARG A 101 32.98 -29.99 80.21
C ARG A 101 32.44 -29.90 81.64
N PRO A 102 33.25 -30.21 82.66
CA PRO A 102 32.91 -29.95 84.06
C PRO A 102 32.60 -28.46 84.30
N LYS A 103 31.60 -28.18 85.13
CA LYS A 103 31.32 -26.81 85.58
C LYS A 103 32.49 -26.28 86.41
N LYS A 104 32.86 -25.01 86.21
CA LYS A 104 33.93 -24.35 87.00
C LYS A 104 33.57 -24.18 88.48
N ARG A 105 32.28 -24.27 88.83
CA ARG A 105 31.73 -24.24 90.19
C ARG A 105 30.48 -25.15 90.24
N GLY A 106 30.38 -26.00 91.27
CA GLY A 106 29.29 -26.96 91.46
C GLY A 106 29.53 -28.34 90.81
N THR A 107 28.59 -29.27 90.98
CA THR A 107 28.60 -30.62 90.38
C THR A 107 27.87 -30.63 89.03
N GLY A 108 28.32 -31.47 88.09
CA GLY A 108 27.75 -31.65 86.74
C GLY A 108 28.54 -31.03 85.59
N THR A 109 28.06 -31.22 84.37
CA THR A 109 28.68 -30.78 83.11
C THR A 109 27.95 -29.58 82.48
N THR A 110 28.62 -28.88 81.55
CA THR A 110 28.07 -27.81 80.71
C THR A 110 28.63 -27.94 79.30
N LYS A 111 27.82 -27.62 78.29
CA LYS A 111 28.24 -27.68 76.88
C LYS A 111 29.10 -26.49 76.50
N ASP A 112 30.31 -26.77 76.01
CA ASP A 112 31.15 -25.80 75.29
C ASP A 112 30.83 -25.86 73.79
N LYS A 113 30.54 -24.69 73.19
CA LYS A 113 30.28 -24.57 71.75
C LYS A 113 31.53 -24.92 70.94
N ALA A 114 31.33 -25.43 69.73
CA ALA A 114 32.43 -25.67 68.80
C ALA A 114 33.23 -24.39 68.51
N GLN A 115 34.55 -24.50 68.45
CA GLN A 115 35.48 -23.39 68.20
C GLN A 115 36.44 -23.78 67.07
N SER A 116 36.73 -22.83 66.19
CA SER A 116 37.73 -22.99 65.13
C SER A 116 38.64 -21.77 65.10
N TRP A 117 39.93 -21.99 64.83
CA TRP A 117 40.92 -20.94 64.62
C TRP A 117 41.74 -21.26 63.39
N LEU A 118 42.01 -20.23 62.60
CA LEU A 118 42.92 -20.29 61.46
C LEU A 118 44.05 -19.28 61.69
N ARG A 119 45.28 -19.75 61.56
CA ARG A 119 46.49 -18.94 61.62
C ARG A 119 47.34 -19.19 60.38
N GLU A 120 48.11 -18.20 59.97
CA GLU A 120 49.05 -18.28 58.86
C GLU A 120 50.46 -17.96 59.34
N HIS A 121 51.43 -18.73 58.86
CA HIS A 121 52.83 -18.50 59.15
C HIS A 121 53.39 -17.48 58.15
N THR A 122 53.52 -16.24 58.62
CA THR A 122 54.21 -15.16 57.91
C THR A 122 55.69 -15.15 58.27
N GLY A 123 56.52 -14.38 57.57
CA GLY A 123 57.98 -14.31 57.83
C GLY A 123 58.37 -14.01 59.28
N ASP A 124 57.47 -13.37 60.05
CA ASP A 124 57.66 -12.98 61.45
C ASP A 124 56.94 -13.91 62.45
N GLY A 125 56.38 -15.04 61.98
CA GLY A 125 55.69 -16.04 62.80
C GLY A 125 54.19 -16.17 62.50
N TRP A 126 53.46 -16.79 63.42
CA TRP A 126 52.06 -17.16 63.23
C TRP A 126 51.06 -16.03 63.52
N SER A 127 50.44 -15.48 62.47
CA SER A 127 49.37 -14.47 62.54
C SER A 127 47.97 -15.10 62.52
N ALA A 128 47.04 -14.61 63.34
CA ALA A 128 45.65 -15.07 63.32
C ALA A 128 44.87 -14.50 62.12
N LEU A 129 44.17 -15.37 61.38
CA LEU A 129 43.37 -15.00 60.21
C LEU A 129 41.87 -14.95 60.52
N SER A 130 41.30 -16.04 61.03
CA SER A 130 39.86 -16.09 61.33
C SER A 130 39.55 -16.99 62.54
N ARG A 131 38.39 -16.73 63.15
CA ARG A 131 37.76 -17.54 64.20
C ARG A 131 36.35 -18.03 63.81
N SER A 132 35.92 -17.75 62.58
CA SER A 132 34.60 -18.11 62.04
C SER A 132 34.64 -19.48 61.37
N HIS A 133 33.76 -20.39 61.76
CA HIS A 133 33.68 -21.73 61.16
C HIS A 133 33.42 -21.69 59.65
N GLN A 134 32.59 -20.75 59.19
CA GLN A 134 32.21 -20.62 57.79
C GLN A 134 33.34 -20.03 56.95
N GLU A 135 33.95 -18.92 57.38
CA GLU A 135 35.06 -18.29 56.66
C GLU A 135 36.25 -19.24 56.53
N ILE A 136 36.59 -19.98 57.59
CA ILE A 136 37.66 -20.99 57.57
C ILE A 136 37.32 -22.11 56.59
N GLY A 137 36.05 -22.52 56.50
CA GLY A 137 35.60 -23.54 55.55
C GLY A 137 35.72 -23.09 54.09
N GLU A 138 35.23 -21.88 53.78
CA GLU A 138 35.31 -21.29 52.44
C GLU A 138 36.77 -21.07 51.99
N GLU A 139 37.62 -20.57 52.89
CA GLU A 139 39.05 -20.37 52.63
C GLU A 139 39.77 -21.69 52.31
N VAL A 140 39.51 -22.74 53.11
CA VAL A 140 40.11 -24.07 52.90
C VAL A 140 39.59 -24.71 51.61
N GLU A 141 38.30 -24.59 51.31
CA GLU A 141 37.71 -25.14 50.07
C GLU A 141 38.26 -24.46 48.82
N GLN A 142 38.43 -23.13 48.84
CA GLN A 142 39.04 -22.37 47.75
C GLN A 142 40.52 -22.73 47.54
N LEU A 143 41.30 -22.84 48.64
CA LEU A 143 42.74 -23.17 48.55
C LEU A 143 42.99 -24.61 48.10
N LEU A 144 42.11 -25.55 48.47
CA LEU A 144 42.22 -26.95 48.05
C LEU A 144 41.57 -27.21 46.68
N GLY A 145 40.62 -26.37 46.25
CA GLY A 145 39.92 -26.49 44.97
C GLY A 145 39.01 -27.71 44.87
N MET A 146 38.64 -28.31 46.01
CA MET A 146 37.84 -29.53 46.07
C MET A 146 36.99 -29.57 47.33
N SER A 147 35.75 -30.06 47.19
CA SER A 147 34.86 -30.30 48.32
C SER A 147 35.36 -31.46 49.17
N ARG A 148 34.83 -31.59 50.39
CA ARG A 148 35.13 -32.72 51.29
C ARG A 148 34.92 -34.08 50.63
N GLU A 149 33.79 -34.27 49.95
CA GLU A 149 33.44 -35.53 49.28
C GLU A 149 34.48 -35.87 48.21
N GLN A 150 34.98 -34.85 47.49
CA GLN A 150 36.01 -35.01 46.48
C GLN A 150 37.38 -35.29 47.10
N PHE A 151 37.72 -34.61 48.20
CA PHE A 151 38.94 -34.89 48.97
C PHE A 151 38.99 -36.34 49.46
N CYS A 152 37.86 -36.85 49.97
CA CYS A 152 37.71 -38.25 50.39
C CYS A 152 37.63 -39.26 49.22
N GLN A 153 37.50 -38.80 47.98
CA GLN A 153 37.53 -39.65 46.79
C GLN A 153 38.88 -39.63 46.06
N VAL A 154 39.68 -38.59 46.24
CA VAL A 154 40.90 -38.35 45.44
C VAL A 154 42.17 -38.32 46.30
N VAL A 155 42.14 -37.74 47.49
CA VAL A 155 43.33 -37.51 48.34
C VAL A 155 43.38 -38.47 49.52
N LEU A 156 42.26 -38.63 50.23
CA LEU A 156 42.11 -39.54 51.34
C LEU A 156 41.14 -40.64 50.94
N LEU A 157 41.59 -41.86 50.67
CA LEU A 157 40.71 -42.97 50.29
C LEU A 157 40.29 -43.77 51.52
N PRO A 158 39.09 -43.55 52.11
CA PRO A 158 38.62 -44.37 53.21
C PRO A 158 38.37 -45.81 52.74
N GLN A 159 38.55 -46.75 53.67
CA GLN A 159 38.43 -48.18 53.41
C GLN A 159 37.04 -48.52 52.86
N GLY A 160 36.95 -48.93 51.59
CA GLY A 160 35.71 -49.37 50.92
C GLY A 160 35.15 -48.43 49.85
N GLU A 161 35.41 -47.11 49.93
CA GLU A 161 34.80 -46.13 48.99
C GLU A 161 35.49 -46.08 47.61
N PHE A 162 36.75 -46.50 47.50
CA PHE A 162 37.45 -46.58 46.21
C PHE A 162 36.75 -47.53 45.22
N ALA A 163 36.14 -48.61 45.72
CA ALA A 163 35.38 -49.54 44.88
C ALA A 163 34.12 -48.88 44.29
N GLN A 164 33.53 -47.89 44.98
CA GLN A 164 32.34 -47.18 44.51
C GLN A 164 32.66 -46.22 43.36
N PHE A 165 33.83 -45.57 43.39
CA PHE A 165 34.33 -44.76 42.28
C PHE A 165 34.58 -45.62 41.02
N LEU A 166 35.26 -46.77 41.16
CA LEU A 166 35.51 -47.67 40.03
C LEU A 166 34.22 -48.28 39.44
N ARG A 167 33.19 -48.47 40.26
CA ARG A 167 31.89 -49.03 39.86
C ARG A 167 30.90 -47.98 39.36
N ALA A 168 31.22 -46.69 39.42
CA ALA A 168 30.32 -45.63 38.97
C ALA A 168 30.06 -45.71 37.45
N GLY A 169 28.81 -45.46 37.04
CA GLY A 169 28.42 -45.43 35.62
C GLY A 169 29.14 -44.36 34.81
N ALA A 170 29.14 -44.48 33.48
CA ALA A 170 29.88 -43.59 32.57
C ALA A 170 29.50 -42.10 32.74
N GLU A 171 28.21 -41.79 32.91
CA GLU A 171 27.76 -40.41 33.19
C GLU A 171 28.26 -39.88 34.55
N ALA A 172 28.20 -40.70 35.60
CA ALA A 172 28.62 -40.30 36.94
C ALA A 172 30.12 -40.03 37.00
N ARG A 173 30.93 -40.89 36.35
CA ARG A 173 32.36 -40.66 36.15
C ARG A 173 32.62 -39.42 35.31
N GLY A 174 31.87 -39.22 34.21
CA GLY A 174 31.98 -38.04 33.35
C GLY A 174 31.72 -36.72 34.08
N ARG A 175 30.70 -36.67 34.95
CA ARG A 175 30.41 -35.48 35.78
C ARG A 175 31.48 -35.17 36.83
N LEU A 176 32.15 -36.20 37.35
CA LEU A 176 33.24 -36.07 38.32
C LEU A 176 34.51 -35.57 37.62
N LEU A 177 34.91 -36.22 36.53
CA LEU A 177 36.07 -35.84 35.73
C LEU A 177 35.90 -34.47 35.08
N GLY A 178 34.70 -34.14 34.60
CA GLY A 178 34.41 -32.83 34.00
C GLY A 178 34.55 -31.65 34.98
N ARG A 179 34.32 -31.88 36.28
CA ARG A 179 34.57 -30.88 37.34
C ARG A 179 36.04 -30.83 37.76
N LEU A 180 36.72 -31.98 37.80
CA LEU A 180 38.15 -32.07 38.12
C LEU A 180 39.03 -31.37 37.06
N PHE A 181 38.66 -31.48 35.78
CA PHE A 181 39.42 -30.94 34.64
C PHE A 181 38.82 -29.66 34.04
N ASP A 182 37.83 -29.06 34.70
CA ASP A 182 37.12 -27.84 34.28
C ASP A 182 36.66 -27.84 32.81
N THR A 183 35.96 -28.89 32.39
CA THR A 183 35.52 -29.05 30.99
C THR A 183 34.27 -28.22 30.63
N ARG A 184 33.78 -27.39 31.56
CA ARG A 184 32.58 -26.54 31.41
C ARG A 184 32.61 -25.68 30.15
N ARG A 185 33.79 -25.19 29.76
CA ARG A 185 33.98 -24.40 28.53
C ARG A 185 33.60 -25.14 27.25
N PHE A 186 33.81 -26.45 27.18
CA PHE A 186 33.52 -27.25 25.98
C PHE A 186 32.01 -27.49 25.85
N ALA A 187 31.33 -27.78 26.96
CA ALA A 187 29.88 -27.89 26.99
C ALA A 187 29.21 -26.58 26.53
N ALA A 188 29.73 -25.42 26.96
CA ALA A 188 29.22 -24.12 26.51
C ALA A 188 29.37 -23.92 24.98
N VAL A 189 30.48 -24.37 24.39
CA VAL A 189 30.68 -24.33 22.93
C VAL A 189 29.71 -25.25 22.21
N GLU A 190 29.47 -26.47 22.71
CA GLU A 190 28.47 -27.38 22.13
C GLU A 190 27.07 -26.78 22.13
N THR A 191 26.65 -26.16 23.24
CA THR A 191 25.36 -25.45 23.33
C THR A 191 25.29 -24.32 22.31
N LEU A 192 26.32 -23.47 22.24
CA LEU A 192 26.38 -22.36 21.29
C LEU A 192 26.29 -22.85 19.84
N LEU A 193 26.99 -23.92 19.48
CA LEU A 193 26.95 -24.49 18.14
C LEU A 193 25.59 -25.10 17.81
N ALA A 194 24.93 -25.76 18.77
CA ALA A 194 23.59 -26.30 18.60
C ALA A 194 22.54 -25.20 18.39
N GLU A 195 22.63 -24.10 19.14
CA GLU A 195 21.77 -22.93 18.97
C GLU A 195 22.00 -22.26 17.61
N ARG A 196 23.26 -22.06 17.21
CA ARG A 196 23.60 -21.52 15.89
C ARG A 196 23.08 -22.39 14.75
N ARG A 197 23.20 -23.72 14.87
CA ARG A 197 22.64 -24.67 13.88
C ARG A 197 21.13 -24.49 13.76
N ARG A 198 20.40 -24.53 14.89
CA ARG A 198 18.93 -24.36 14.90
C ARG A 198 18.51 -23.02 14.28
N ALA A 199 19.21 -21.94 14.62
CA ALA A 199 18.93 -20.62 14.06
C ALA A 199 19.21 -20.54 12.56
N ALA A 200 20.28 -21.18 12.08
CA ALA A 200 20.60 -21.24 10.65
C ALA A 200 19.57 -22.08 9.87
N GLU A 201 19.19 -23.26 10.39
CA GLU A 201 18.16 -24.13 9.80
C GLU A 201 16.82 -23.40 9.69
N ALA A 202 16.41 -22.66 10.74
CA ALA A 202 15.19 -21.85 10.71
C ALA A 202 15.24 -20.75 9.64
N LYS A 203 16.39 -20.08 9.48
CA LYS A 203 16.57 -19.05 8.45
C LYS A 203 16.51 -19.62 7.04
N VAL A 204 17.14 -20.78 6.80
CA VAL A 204 17.09 -21.47 5.49
C VAL A 204 15.65 -21.86 5.17
N ARG A 205 14.96 -22.51 6.11
CA ARG A 205 13.56 -22.93 5.92
C ARG A 205 12.63 -21.75 5.59
N ALA A 206 12.74 -20.64 6.34
CA ALA A 206 11.95 -19.45 6.08
C ALA A 206 12.29 -18.77 4.73
N GLY A 207 13.55 -18.89 4.27
CA GLY A 207 13.96 -18.45 2.94
C GLY A 207 13.35 -19.29 1.83
N ASP A 208 13.44 -20.61 1.97
CA ASP A 208 12.91 -21.58 1.01
C ASP A 208 11.38 -21.49 0.87
N GLU A 209 10.65 -21.25 1.96
CA GLU A 209 9.20 -20.99 1.93
C GLU A 209 8.87 -19.79 1.04
N LYS A 210 9.64 -18.69 1.13
CA LYS A 210 9.46 -17.51 0.29
C LYS A 210 9.78 -17.81 -1.17
N VAL A 211 10.82 -18.60 -1.43
CA VAL A 211 11.22 -19.02 -2.78
C VAL A 211 10.13 -19.89 -3.42
N LEU A 212 9.60 -20.89 -2.71
CA LEU A 212 8.50 -21.73 -3.17
C LEU A 212 7.22 -20.92 -3.42
N ALA A 213 6.86 -20.00 -2.52
CA ALA A 213 5.70 -19.13 -2.71
C ALA A 213 5.84 -18.22 -3.95
N ALA A 214 7.04 -17.72 -4.23
CA ALA A 214 7.32 -16.99 -5.47
C ALA A 214 7.22 -17.90 -6.71
N ALA A 215 7.74 -19.13 -6.63
CA ALA A 215 7.69 -20.09 -7.72
C ALA A 215 6.25 -20.51 -8.05
N GLN A 216 5.40 -20.72 -7.05
CA GLN A 216 3.98 -21.03 -7.22
C GLN A 216 3.24 -19.88 -7.93
N ARG A 217 3.48 -18.62 -7.53
CA ARG A 217 2.92 -17.45 -8.22
C ARG A 217 3.39 -17.34 -9.67
N LEU A 218 4.67 -17.62 -9.93
CA LEU A 218 5.19 -17.68 -11.29
C LEU A 218 4.52 -18.78 -12.11
N ALA A 219 4.28 -19.95 -11.53
CA ALA A 219 3.62 -21.08 -12.19
C ALA A 219 2.19 -20.71 -12.57
N GLN A 220 1.46 -20.07 -11.66
CA GLN A 220 0.10 -19.59 -11.90
C GLN A 220 0.06 -18.57 -13.04
N ALA A 221 1.00 -17.62 -13.06
CA ALA A 221 1.06 -16.59 -14.10
C ALA A 221 1.47 -17.15 -15.48
N ALA A 222 2.40 -18.10 -15.51
CA ALA A 222 2.80 -18.76 -16.75
C ALA A 222 1.70 -19.68 -17.33
N GLY A 223 0.77 -20.11 -16.47
CA GLY A 223 -0.36 -20.94 -16.82
C GLY A 223 0.05 -22.34 -17.29
N HIS A 224 -0.85 -23.03 -17.98
CA HIS A 224 -0.60 -24.38 -18.47
C HIS A 224 0.08 -24.34 -19.84
N SER A 225 1.38 -24.68 -19.89
CA SER A 225 2.12 -24.89 -21.15
C SER A 225 2.60 -26.33 -21.28
N ALA A 226 2.90 -26.76 -22.52
CA ALA A 226 3.50 -28.07 -22.76
C ALA A 226 4.88 -28.18 -22.07
N ASP A 227 5.69 -27.14 -22.16
CA ASP A 227 7.03 -27.09 -21.56
C ASP A 227 6.99 -27.19 -20.04
N LEU A 228 6.04 -26.51 -19.39
CA LEU A 228 5.86 -26.58 -17.92
C LEU A 228 5.25 -27.91 -17.45
N ARG A 229 4.62 -28.67 -18.35
CA ARG A 229 4.23 -30.06 -18.06
C ARG A 229 5.41 -31.02 -18.19
N ALA A 230 6.30 -30.79 -19.15
CA ALA A 230 7.53 -31.55 -19.30
C ALA A 230 8.54 -31.23 -18.20
N TRP A 231 8.53 -30.00 -17.68
CA TRP A 231 9.39 -29.52 -16.59
C TRP A 231 8.54 -28.97 -15.43
N PRO A 232 7.95 -29.84 -14.59
CA PRO A 232 7.10 -29.42 -13.49
C PRO A 232 7.88 -28.72 -12.38
N LEU A 233 7.15 -27.98 -11.54
CA LEU A 233 7.74 -27.34 -10.35
C LEU A 233 8.41 -28.41 -9.47
N PRO A 234 9.65 -28.19 -8.98
CA PRO A 234 10.34 -29.17 -8.14
C PRO A 234 9.56 -29.47 -6.86
N GLY A 235 9.47 -30.75 -6.49
CA GLY A 235 8.78 -31.22 -5.28
C GLY A 235 9.59 -31.12 -3.97
N HIS A 236 10.59 -30.23 -3.91
CA HIS A 236 11.45 -30.06 -2.72
C HIS A 236 10.66 -29.40 -1.59
N GLN A 237 10.99 -29.75 -0.35
CA GLN A 237 10.45 -29.12 0.86
C GLN A 237 11.42 -28.07 1.43
N PRO A 238 10.92 -27.07 2.17
CA PRO A 238 11.76 -26.11 2.86
C PRO A 238 12.84 -26.73 3.76
N GLY A 239 14.11 -26.45 3.47
CA GLY A 239 15.28 -27.05 4.12
C GLY A 239 15.94 -28.17 3.32
N ASP A 240 15.36 -28.62 2.20
CA ASP A 240 15.98 -29.60 1.33
C ASP A 240 17.20 -28.99 0.60
N PRO A 241 18.35 -29.68 0.56
CA PRO A 241 19.51 -29.20 -0.19
C PRO A 241 19.20 -29.02 -1.67
N GLY A 242 19.56 -27.86 -2.23
CA GLY A 242 19.41 -27.59 -3.67
C GLY A 242 18.03 -27.06 -4.11
N LEU A 243 17.11 -26.80 -3.19
CA LEU A 243 15.77 -26.27 -3.49
C LEU A 243 15.84 -24.98 -4.31
N ALA A 244 16.68 -24.02 -3.89
CA ALA A 244 16.81 -22.73 -4.54
C ALA A 244 17.31 -22.87 -5.99
N GLU A 245 18.30 -23.73 -6.21
CA GLU A 245 18.85 -24.03 -7.53
C GLU A 245 17.81 -24.70 -8.44
N ALA A 246 17.08 -25.69 -7.91
CA ALA A 246 16.03 -26.39 -8.65
C ALA A 246 14.90 -25.43 -9.06
N VAL A 247 14.43 -24.60 -8.12
CA VAL A 247 13.41 -23.58 -8.39
C VAL A 247 13.90 -22.56 -9.40
N ARG A 248 15.17 -22.12 -9.30
CA ARG A 248 15.75 -21.15 -10.24
C ARG A 248 15.86 -21.71 -11.66
N ALA A 249 16.26 -22.97 -11.80
CA ALA A 249 16.31 -23.64 -13.10
C ALA A 249 14.91 -23.76 -13.71
N TRP A 250 13.93 -24.22 -12.93
CA TRP A 250 12.53 -24.28 -13.35
C TRP A 250 11.99 -22.89 -13.74
N ALA A 251 12.26 -21.85 -12.94
CA ALA A 251 11.80 -20.49 -13.21
C ALA A 251 12.39 -19.90 -14.49
N ALA A 252 13.63 -20.27 -14.84
CA ALA A 252 14.24 -19.89 -16.10
C ALA A 252 13.49 -20.50 -17.29
N VAL A 253 13.15 -21.79 -17.24
CA VAL A 253 12.34 -22.47 -18.25
C VAL A 253 10.96 -21.81 -18.35
N ALA A 254 10.28 -21.60 -17.22
CA ALA A 254 8.97 -20.96 -17.17
C ALA A 254 8.96 -19.59 -17.86
N ARG A 255 9.98 -18.77 -17.60
CA ARG A 255 10.14 -17.44 -18.21
C ARG A 255 10.39 -17.52 -19.71
N CYS A 256 11.27 -18.42 -20.16
CA CYS A 256 11.56 -18.59 -21.58
C CYS A 256 10.31 -19.05 -22.34
N SER A 257 9.63 -20.08 -21.87
CA SER A 257 8.38 -20.57 -22.46
C SER A 257 7.29 -19.50 -22.50
N ALA A 258 7.16 -18.68 -21.45
CA ALA A 258 6.20 -17.57 -21.45
C ALA A 258 6.56 -16.51 -22.50
N ARG A 259 7.85 -16.18 -22.66
CA ARG A 259 8.34 -15.22 -23.66
C ARG A 259 8.13 -15.71 -25.09
N GLU A 260 8.40 -16.98 -25.35
CA GLU A 260 8.17 -17.59 -26.66
C GLU A 260 6.68 -17.57 -27.01
N ARG A 261 5.81 -17.95 -26.07
CA ARG A 261 4.35 -17.89 -26.27
C ARG A 261 3.85 -16.48 -26.55
N LEU A 262 4.35 -15.48 -25.82
CA LEU A 262 4.03 -14.08 -26.08
C LEU A 262 4.43 -13.70 -27.51
N THR A 263 5.66 -14.03 -27.90
CA THR A 263 6.19 -13.74 -29.24
C THR A 263 5.32 -14.40 -30.32
N VAL A 264 4.97 -15.68 -30.15
CA VAL A 264 4.07 -16.39 -31.08
C VAL A 264 2.69 -15.73 -31.14
N ALA A 265 2.13 -15.30 -30.00
CA ALA A 265 0.85 -14.61 -29.95
C ALA A 265 0.89 -13.24 -30.64
N GLU A 266 1.97 -12.48 -30.47
CA GLU A 266 2.20 -11.19 -31.15
C GLU A 266 2.27 -11.37 -32.67
N TYR A 267 3.02 -12.37 -33.16
CA TYR A 267 3.07 -12.68 -34.59
C TYR A 267 1.71 -13.14 -35.13
N ALA A 268 0.98 -13.98 -34.38
CA ALA A 268 -0.34 -14.43 -34.77
C ALA A 268 -1.34 -13.26 -34.85
N LEU A 269 -1.30 -12.35 -33.88
CA LEU A 269 -2.13 -11.14 -33.85
C LEU A 269 -1.81 -10.25 -35.06
N ALA A 270 -0.55 -9.91 -35.28
CA ALA A 270 -0.12 -9.09 -36.41
C ALA A 270 -0.54 -9.69 -37.75
N ALA A 271 -0.44 -11.01 -37.91
CA ALA A 271 -0.90 -11.71 -39.12
C ALA A 271 -2.43 -11.64 -39.30
N VAL A 272 -3.21 -11.70 -38.21
CA VAL A 272 -4.67 -11.54 -38.26
C VAL A 272 -5.06 -10.10 -38.57
N GLU A 273 -4.43 -9.12 -37.93
CA GLU A 273 -4.67 -7.69 -38.18
C GLU A 273 -4.34 -7.31 -39.62
N GLY A 274 -3.21 -7.80 -40.15
CA GLY A 274 -2.81 -7.62 -41.54
C GLY A 274 -3.86 -8.18 -42.52
N ARG A 275 -4.35 -9.40 -42.27
CA ARG A 275 -5.43 -10.00 -43.08
C ARG A 275 -6.75 -9.23 -42.96
N HIS A 276 -7.10 -8.74 -41.76
CA HIS A 276 -8.30 -7.94 -41.57
C HIS A 276 -8.23 -6.60 -42.30
N ALA A 277 -7.08 -5.91 -42.22
CA ALA A 277 -6.86 -4.65 -42.92
C ALA A 277 -6.89 -4.83 -44.44
N ALA A 278 -6.32 -5.92 -44.97
CA ALA A 278 -6.42 -6.27 -46.39
C ALA A 278 -7.88 -6.51 -46.79
N ALA A 279 -8.61 -7.36 -46.07
CA ALA A 279 -10.01 -7.63 -46.35
C ALA A 279 -10.90 -6.38 -46.29
N ARG A 280 -10.59 -5.42 -45.40
CA ARG A 280 -11.29 -4.13 -45.35
C ARG A 280 -11.04 -3.27 -46.58
N ARG A 281 -9.77 -3.17 -47.04
CA ARG A 281 -9.44 -2.44 -48.27
C ARG A 281 -10.13 -3.06 -49.48
N ASP A 282 -10.07 -4.38 -49.62
CA ASP A 282 -10.72 -5.09 -50.72
C ASP A 282 -12.24 -4.84 -50.72
N ALA A 283 -12.87 -4.81 -49.54
CA ALA A 283 -14.30 -4.51 -49.41
C ALA A 283 -14.64 -3.04 -49.76
N GLU A 284 -13.78 -2.08 -49.39
CA GLU A 284 -13.94 -0.66 -49.74
C GLU A 284 -13.78 -0.44 -51.25
N GLU A 285 -12.76 -1.06 -51.87
CA GLU A 285 -12.55 -1.03 -53.32
C GLU A 285 -13.72 -1.65 -54.09
N ALA A 286 -14.24 -2.80 -53.64
CA ALA A 286 -15.40 -3.44 -54.25
C ALA A 286 -16.66 -2.56 -54.17
N ARG A 287 -16.88 -1.87 -53.05
CA ARG A 287 -18.01 -0.94 -52.87
C ARG A 287 -17.89 0.27 -53.78
N GLU A 288 -16.70 0.86 -53.89
CA GLU A 288 -16.47 2.00 -54.77
C GLU A 288 -16.64 1.61 -56.25
N LEU A 289 -16.12 0.45 -56.65
CA LEU A 289 -16.34 -0.09 -57.98
C LEU A 289 -17.83 -0.27 -58.29
N ALA A 290 -18.60 -0.86 -57.36
CA ALA A 290 -20.04 -1.02 -57.51
C ALA A 290 -20.77 0.33 -57.65
N ARG A 291 -20.37 1.35 -56.86
CA ARG A 291 -20.91 2.71 -56.95
C ARG A 291 -20.65 3.35 -58.32
N LEU A 292 -19.43 3.22 -58.82
CA LEU A 292 -19.04 3.75 -60.14
C LEU A 292 -19.78 3.04 -61.27
N GLN A 293 -19.92 1.71 -61.21
CA GLN A 293 -20.70 0.94 -62.17
C GLN A 293 -22.17 1.34 -62.17
N HIS A 294 -22.78 1.54 -60.99
CA HIS A 294 -24.16 2.01 -60.89
C HIS A 294 -24.35 3.39 -61.52
N ARG A 295 -23.45 4.35 -61.21
CA ARG A 295 -23.49 5.70 -61.78
C ARG A 295 -23.31 5.68 -63.30
N HIS A 296 -22.39 4.85 -63.80
CA HIS A 296 -22.20 4.68 -65.24
C HIS A 296 -23.47 4.14 -65.92
N ALA A 297 -24.07 3.09 -65.36
CA ALA A 297 -25.30 2.50 -65.89
C ALA A 297 -26.47 3.51 -65.90
N GLU A 298 -26.64 4.29 -64.83
CA GLU A 298 -27.66 5.35 -64.75
C GLU A 298 -27.41 6.43 -65.81
N THR A 299 -26.16 6.87 -65.96
CA THR A 299 -25.78 7.90 -66.93
C THR A 299 -25.98 7.42 -68.36
N ALA A 300 -25.58 6.18 -68.67
CA ALA A 300 -25.81 5.55 -69.96
C ALA A 300 -27.30 5.45 -70.29
N ARG A 301 -28.13 5.04 -69.31
CA ARG A 301 -29.59 5.00 -69.48
C ARG A 301 -30.19 6.37 -69.76
N ARG A 302 -29.73 7.43 -69.07
CA ARG A 302 -30.18 8.81 -69.32
C ARG A 302 -29.75 9.30 -70.70
N ALA A 303 -28.51 9.02 -71.11
CA ALA A 303 -28.02 9.37 -72.44
C ALA A 303 -28.84 8.69 -73.54
N GLU A 304 -29.17 7.40 -73.36
CA GLU A 304 -30.03 6.65 -74.28
C GLU A 304 -31.44 7.26 -74.39
N LEU A 305 -32.08 7.59 -73.25
CA LEU A 305 -33.39 8.26 -73.25
C LEU A 305 -33.34 9.62 -73.97
N LEU A 306 -32.27 10.38 -73.78
CA LEU A 306 -32.08 11.65 -74.48
C LEU A 306 -31.84 11.44 -75.98
N ALA A 307 -31.12 10.39 -76.38
CA ALA A 307 -30.93 10.04 -77.78
C ALA A 307 -32.26 9.63 -78.44
N GLN A 308 -33.08 8.83 -77.76
CA GLN A 308 -34.42 8.45 -78.22
C GLN A 308 -35.36 9.67 -78.38
N ALA A 309 -35.22 10.68 -77.53
CA ALA A 309 -35.97 11.93 -77.63
C ALA A 309 -35.40 12.93 -78.67
N ALA A 310 -34.25 12.65 -79.30
CA ALA A 310 -33.65 13.53 -80.32
C ALA A 310 -34.57 13.83 -81.52
N PRO A 311 -35.20 12.84 -82.19
CA PRO A 311 -36.07 13.13 -83.34
C PRO A 311 -37.29 13.98 -82.96
N GLU A 312 -37.90 13.75 -81.80
CA GLU A 312 -39.04 14.55 -81.34
C GLU A 312 -38.62 15.99 -80.99
N ARG A 313 -37.47 16.17 -80.32
CA ARG A 313 -36.92 17.52 -80.07
C ARG A 313 -36.65 18.26 -81.37
N GLU A 314 -36.11 17.59 -82.38
CA GLU A 314 -35.83 18.20 -83.68
C GLU A 314 -37.13 18.52 -84.44
N ARG A 315 -38.14 17.65 -84.37
CA ARG A 315 -39.49 17.92 -84.88
C ARG A 315 -40.10 19.15 -84.22
N VAL A 316 -40.04 19.25 -82.89
CA VAL A 316 -40.57 20.39 -82.13
C VAL A 316 -39.80 21.67 -82.47
N ARG A 317 -38.47 21.61 -82.61
CA ARG A 317 -37.67 22.75 -83.09
C ARG A 317 -38.08 23.20 -84.49
N ALA A 318 -38.21 22.27 -85.43
CA ALA A 318 -38.64 22.58 -86.78
C ALA A 318 -40.07 23.16 -86.82
N LEU A 319 -40.98 22.67 -85.96
CA LEU A 319 -42.31 23.22 -85.79
C LEU A 319 -42.26 24.64 -85.23
N LEU A 320 -41.44 24.88 -84.20
CA LEU A 320 -41.22 26.20 -83.61
C LEU A 320 -40.68 27.18 -84.65
N ASP A 321 -39.72 26.76 -85.47
CA ASP A 321 -39.16 27.60 -86.54
C ASP A 321 -40.17 27.87 -87.66
N ARG A 322 -41.01 26.89 -88.01
CA ARG A 322 -42.15 27.13 -88.93
C ARG A 322 -43.15 28.11 -88.32
N ALA A 323 -43.50 27.96 -87.05
CA ALA A 323 -44.40 28.86 -86.35
C ALA A 323 -43.83 30.29 -86.28
N ARG A 324 -42.53 30.44 -86.00
CA ARG A 324 -41.81 31.72 -86.05
C ARG A 324 -41.86 32.35 -87.44
N ARG A 325 -41.60 31.57 -88.49
CA ARG A 325 -41.74 32.06 -89.88
C ARG A 325 -43.18 32.46 -90.23
N GLY A 326 -44.17 31.69 -89.77
CA GLY A 326 -45.59 32.02 -89.94
C GLY A 326 -45.99 33.29 -89.20
N ALA A 327 -45.47 33.50 -87.98
CA ALA A 327 -45.70 34.70 -87.19
C ALA A 327 -45.17 35.97 -87.87
N LEU A 328 -44.11 35.87 -88.71
CA LEU A 328 -43.60 37.02 -89.47
C LEU A 328 -44.55 37.48 -90.59
N VAL A 329 -45.33 36.58 -91.19
CA VAL A 329 -46.28 36.90 -92.27
C VAL A 329 -47.72 37.06 -91.81
N ALA A 330 -48.05 36.62 -90.59
CA ALA A 330 -49.39 36.79 -90.01
C ALA A 330 -49.85 38.26 -90.00
N PRO A 331 -49.04 39.26 -89.59
CA PRO A 331 -49.43 40.67 -89.63
C PRO A 331 -49.73 41.16 -91.04
N ALA A 332 -49.00 40.69 -92.06
CA ALA A 332 -49.24 41.08 -93.45
C ALA A 332 -50.52 40.47 -94.03
N LEU A 333 -50.85 39.22 -93.65
CA LEU A 333 -52.12 38.57 -94.01
C LEU A 333 -53.31 39.21 -93.31
N GLU A 334 -53.17 39.53 -92.02
CA GLU A 334 -54.16 40.30 -91.26
C GLU A 334 -54.35 41.70 -91.85
N LEU A 335 -53.26 42.39 -92.22
CA LEU A 335 -53.33 43.69 -92.89
C LEU A 335 -54.02 43.59 -94.25
N ARG A 336 -53.77 42.54 -95.05
CA ARG A 336 -54.48 42.30 -96.32
C ARG A 336 -55.97 42.03 -96.08
N GLY A 337 -56.31 41.23 -95.08
CA GLY A 337 -57.70 40.95 -94.70
C GLY A 337 -58.42 42.21 -94.23
N ALA A 338 -57.78 42.97 -93.36
CA ALA A 338 -58.26 44.26 -92.86
C ALA A 338 -58.39 45.29 -94.00
N ALA A 339 -57.43 45.36 -94.93
CA ALA A 339 -57.47 46.26 -96.07
C ALA A 339 -58.58 45.88 -97.08
N ALA A 340 -58.79 44.58 -97.33
CA ALA A 340 -59.89 44.12 -98.18
C ALA A 340 -61.26 44.41 -97.55
N ALA A 341 -61.40 44.17 -96.25
CA ALA A 341 -62.60 44.52 -95.50
C ALA A 341 -62.81 46.04 -95.49
N ALA A 342 -61.77 46.82 -95.19
CA ALA A 342 -61.81 48.28 -95.19
C ALA A 342 -62.10 48.85 -96.58
N HIS A 343 -61.63 48.24 -97.67
CA HIS A 343 -61.97 48.66 -99.04
C HIS A 343 -63.46 48.46 -99.34
N LEU A 344 -64.02 47.31 -98.96
CA LEU A 344 -65.46 47.05 -99.11
C LEU A 344 -66.29 47.99 -98.24
N THR A 345 -65.87 48.21 -96.99
CA THR A 345 -66.53 49.16 -96.08
C THR A 345 -66.39 50.59 -96.59
N ALA A 346 -65.25 51.00 -97.12
CA ALA A 346 -65.01 52.33 -97.66
C ALA A 346 -65.78 52.58 -98.96
N ALA A 347 -65.91 51.59 -99.86
CA ALA A 347 -66.74 51.71 -101.06
C ALA A 347 -68.23 51.85 -100.71
N HIS A 348 -68.68 51.11 -99.70
CA HIS A 348 -70.05 51.23 -99.19
C HIS A 348 -70.28 52.56 -98.45
N ALA A 349 -69.32 52.96 -97.62
CA ALA A 349 -69.35 54.22 -96.88
C ALA A 349 -69.20 55.44 -97.80
N GLU A 350 -68.44 55.38 -98.90
CA GLU A 350 -68.38 56.45 -99.90
C GLU A 350 -69.74 56.61 -100.58
N THR A 351 -70.41 55.50 -100.91
CA THR A 351 -71.75 55.53 -101.52
C THR A 351 -72.77 56.17 -100.58
N LEU A 352 -72.72 55.84 -99.28
CA LEU A 352 -73.59 56.43 -98.26
C LEU A 352 -73.20 57.88 -97.91
N ALA A 353 -71.91 58.18 -97.76
CA ALA A 353 -71.41 59.52 -97.42
C ALA A 353 -71.66 60.52 -98.55
N ARG A 354 -71.57 60.09 -99.82
CA ARG A 354 -71.97 60.94 -100.96
C ARG A 354 -73.47 61.26 -100.97
N ALA A 355 -74.32 60.41 -100.39
CA ALA A 355 -75.75 60.67 -100.22
C ALA A 355 -76.05 61.67 -99.09
N GLU A 356 -75.16 61.78 -98.10
CA GLU A 356 -75.26 62.70 -96.94
C GLU A 356 -74.52 64.03 -97.14
N LEU A 357 -73.80 64.20 -98.25
CA LEU A 357 -73.10 65.45 -98.57
C LEU A 357 -74.07 66.52 -99.10
N PRO A 358 -73.92 67.80 -98.70
CA PRO A 358 -74.67 68.91 -99.26
C PRO A 358 -74.54 68.95 -100.80
N PRO A 359 -75.58 69.38 -101.56
CA PRO A 359 -75.59 69.27 -103.02
C PRO A 359 -74.40 69.96 -103.72
N ALA A 360 -73.79 70.96 -103.08
CA ALA A 360 -72.59 71.64 -103.59
C ALA A 360 -71.30 70.79 -103.51
N LEU A 361 -71.28 69.69 -102.74
CA LEU A 361 -70.11 68.84 -102.50
C LEU A 361 -70.32 67.39 -102.96
N ALA A 362 -71.54 67.00 -103.33
CA ALA A 362 -71.86 65.65 -103.80
C ALA A 362 -71.16 65.27 -105.12
N GLY A 363 -70.86 66.27 -105.97
CA GLY A 363 -70.09 66.13 -107.21
C GLY A 363 -68.63 66.60 -107.13
N ALA A 364 -68.14 66.98 -105.93
CA ALA A 364 -66.78 67.46 -105.75
C ALA A 364 -65.76 66.32 -105.93
N GLY A 365 -64.60 66.64 -106.52
CA GLY A 365 -63.49 65.71 -106.71
C GLY A 365 -62.73 65.42 -105.42
N THR A 366 -61.97 64.32 -105.40
CA THR A 366 -61.22 63.84 -104.22
C THR A 366 -60.30 64.90 -103.64
N GLU A 367 -59.64 65.72 -104.46
CA GLU A 367 -58.75 66.80 -104.01
C GLU A 367 -59.47 67.89 -103.19
N GLN A 368 -60.75 68.16 -103.49
CA GLN A 368 -61.57 69.15 -102.80
C GLN A 368 -62.13 68.63 -101.47
N LEU A 369 -62.43 67.32 -101.39
CA LEU A 369 -62.88 66.66 -100.16
C LEU A 369 -61.69 66.38 -99.22
N SER A 370 -60.54 65.99 -99.76
CA SER A 370 -59.29 65.80 -99.01
C SER A 370 -58.77 67.10 -98.40
N ALA A 371 -58.91 68.25 -99.06
CA ALA A 371 -58.53 69.52 -98.45
C ALA A 371 -59.37 69.88 -97.19
N VAL A 372 -60.61 69.40 -97.10
CA VAL A 372 -61.51 69.60 -95.95
C VAL A 372 -61.28 68.54 -94.87
N GLU A 373 -61.03 67.29 -95.26
CA GLU A 373 -60.69 66.17 -94.37
C GLU A 373 -59.32 66.33 -93.71
N GLN A 374 -58.31 66.78 -94.47
CA GLN A 374 -56.94 66.94 -94.00
C GLN A 374 -56.83 68.01 -92.92
N ARG A 375 -57.73 69.00 -92.93
CA ARG A 375 -57.90 69.99 -91.86
C ARG A 375 -58.51 69.44 -90.57
N LEU A 376 -59.21 68.29 -90.63
CA LEU A 376 -59.84 67.61 -89.49
C LEU A 376 -59.02 66.40 -88.98
N ARG A 377 -58.11 65.87 -89.81
CA ARG A 377 -57.22 64.73 -89.46
C ARG A 377 -55.89 65.15 -88.83
N GLU A 378 -55.46 66.39 -89.02
CA GLU A 378 -54.28 66.94 -88.32
C GLU A 378 -54.52 67.05 -86.79
N ASP A 379 -55.77 67.07 -86.32
CA ASP A 379 -56.11 67.21 -84.89
C ASP A 379 -56.09 65.89 -84.07
N LEU A 380 -55.97 64.70 -84.68
CA LEU A 380 -56.16 63.40 -83.99
C LEU A 380 -54.97 62.42 -84.02
N GLY A 381 -53.90 62.72 -84.77
CA GLY A 381 -52.76 61.80 -84.98
C GLY A 381 -51.66 61.82 -83.91
N ALA A 382 -51.56 62.88 -83.11
CA ALA A 382 -50.43 63.09 -82.19
C ALA A 382 -50.58 62.41 -80.80
N ALA A 383 -51.76 61.92 -80.41
CA ALA A 383 -52.04 61.50 -79.03
C ALA A 383 -51.76 60.01 -78.72
N GLY A 384 -51.68 59.11 -79.72
CA GLY A 384 -51.69 57.66 -79.50
C GLY A 384 -50.33 56.96 -79.34
N ALA A 385 -49.24 57.54 -79.86
CA ALA A 385 -47.91 56.93 -79.81
C ALA A 385 -47.24 57.09 -78.44
N ALA A 386 -47.59 58.15 -77.73
CA ALA A 386 -46.90 58.57 -76.52
C ALA A 386 -47.47 57.94 -75.23
N GLN A 387 -48.72 57.46 -75.27
CA GLN A 387 -49.37 56.76 -74.16
C GLN A 387 -48.71 55.41 -73.81
N ARG A 388 -48.14 54.72 -74.81
CA ARG A 388 -47.49 53.41 -74.60
C ARG A 388 -46.10 53.52 -73.97
N ALA A 389 -45.34 54.55 -74.31
CA ALA A 389 -44.03 54.82 -73.70
C ALA A 389 -44.17 55.24 -72.22
N GLU A 390 -45.25 55.93 -71.84
CA GLU A 390 -45.56 56.26 -70.43
C GLU A 390 -45.83 55.03 -69.55
N GLN A 391 -46.50 54.02 -70.08
CA GLN A 391 -46.84 52.81 -69.31
C GLN A 391 -45.59 51.97 -68.97
N ARG A 392 -44.65 51.81 -69.92
CA ARG A 392 -43.41 51.05 -69.68
C ARG A 392 -42.45 51.75 -68.72
N SER A 393 -42.36 53.09 -68.79
CA SER A 393 -41.57 53.89 -67.84
C SER A 393 -42.07 53.71 -66.39
N ALA A 394 -43.39 53.64 -66.18
CA ALA A 394 -43.97 53.42 -64.85
C ALA A 394 -43.72 52.00 -64.29
N GLU A 395 -43.62 50.97 -65.15
CA GLU A 395 -43.29 49.59 -64.73
C GLU A 395 -41.83 49.46 -64.30
N ILE A 396 -40.89 50.02 -65.07
CA ILE A 396 -39.46 50.01 -64.74
C ILE A 396 -39.22 50.73 -63.39
N GLY A 397 -39.93 51.83 -63.12
CA GLY A 397 -39.88 52.50 -61.82
C GLY A 397 -40.28 51.62 -60.62
N ARG A 398 -41.25 50.71 -60.79
CA ARG A 398 -41.66 49.75 -59.73
C ARG A 398 -40.65 48.62 -59.55
N GLU A 399 -40.05 48.13 -60.64
CA GLU A 399 -38.99 47.12 -60.58
C GLU A 399 -37.73 47.67 -59.87
N ARG A 400 -37.33 48.91 -60.19
CA ARG A 400 -36.20 49.61 -59.54
C ARG A 400 -36.44 49.81 -58.05
N ALA A 401 -37.61 50.29 -57.66
CA ALA A 401 -37.96 50.48 -56.24
C ALA A 401 -37.98 49.16 -55.43
N THR A 402 -38.28 48.04 -56.08
CA THR A 402 -38.24 46.71 -55.43
C THR A 402 -36.81 46.22 -55.26
N LEU A 403 -35.98 46.31 -56.30
CA LEU A 403 -34.56 45.97 -56.22
C LEU A 403 -33.80 46.83 -55.21
N GLU A 404 -34.14 48.12 -55.09
CA GLU A 404 -33.48 49.02 -54.15
C GLU A 404 -33.81 48.68 -52.69
N ARG A 405 -35.07 48.32 -52.37
CA ARG A 405 -35.44 47.81 -51.05
C ARG A 405 -34.72 46.51 -50.72
N GLU A 406 -34.72 45.56 -51.64
CA GLU A 406 -34.03 44.27 -51.45
C GLU A 406 -32.51 44.41 -51.30
N SER A 407 -31.89 45.41 -51.95
CA SER A 407 -30.47 45.74 -51.82
C SER A 407 -30.15 46.30 -50.44
N ARG A 408 -31.00 47.20 -49.91
CA ARG A 408 -30.83 47.76 -48.55
C ARG A 408 -30.93 46.67 -47.48
N ASP A 409 -31.93 45.80 -47.57
CA ASP A 409 -32.10 44.67 -46.63
C ASP A 409 -30.89 43.70 -46.65
N ALA A 410 -30.28 43.51 -47.83
CA ALA A 410 -29.09 42.66 -47.96
C ALA A 410 -27.83 43.33 -47.41
N ASP A 411 -27.68 44.65 -47.62
CA ASP A 411 -26.59 45.42 -47.04
C ASP A 411 -26.64 45.44 -45.51
N GLU A 412 -27.83 45.60 -44.92
CA GLU A 412 -28.00 45.52 -43.46
C GLU A 412 -27.55 44.16 -42.89
N ARG A 413 -27.96 43.05 -43.53
CA ARG A 413 -27.54 41.69 -43.14
C ARG A 413 -26.04 41.44 -43.34
N TYR A 414 -25.46 42.02 -44.40
CA TYR A 414 -24.02 41.97 -44.65
C TYR A 414 -23.26 42.70 -43.54
N GLN A 415 -23.68 43.92 -43.19
CA GLN A 415 -23.05 44.74 -42.15
C GLN A 415 -23.15 44.07 -40.77
N GLU A 416 -24.30 43.50 -40.41
CA GLU A 416 -24.49 42.77 -39.16
C GLU A 416 -23.52 41.57 -39.06
N SER A 417 -23.47 40.73 -40.10
CA SER A 417 -22.57 39.58 -40.16
C SER A 417 -21.09 39.99 -40.17
N ALA A 418 -20.73 41.07 -40.87
CA ALA A 418 -19.37 41.60 -40.90
C ALA A 418 -18.90 42.12 -39.53
N GLN A 419 -19.75 42.85 -38.81
CA GLN A 419 -19.45 43.35 -37.47
C GLN A 419 -19.27 42.23 -36.45
N TRP A 420 -20.07 41.15 -36.54
CA TRP A 420 -19.91 39.98 -35.70
C TRP A 420 -18.60 39.24 -36.01
N LEU A 421 -18.31 38.98 -37.30
CA LEU A 421 -17.09 38.28 -37.74
C LEU A 421 -15.82 39.07 -37.40
N ALA A 422 -15.86 40.40 -37.38
CA ALA A 422 -14.74 41.23 -36.94
C ALA A 422 -14.33 40.96 -35.49
N ARG A 423 -15.27 40.53 -34.63
CA ARG A 423 -15.02 40.20 -33.21
C ARG A 423 -14.78 38.70 -32.97
N TRP A 424 -14.81 37.88 -34.02
CA TRP A 424 -14.70 36.43 -33.92
C TRP A 424 -13.39 35.98 -33.28
N GLU A 425 -12.24 36.45 -33.78
CA GLU A 425 -10.93 35.99 -33.27
C GLU A 425 -10.74 36.31 -31.78
N ALA A 426 -11.19 37.48 -31.33
CA ALA A 426 -11.17 37.85 -29.91
C ALA A 426 -12.10 36.95 -29.07
N THR A 427 -13.29 36.64 -29.58
CA THR A 427 -14.26 35.77 -28.91
C THR A 427 -13.76 34.32 -28.83
N ARG A 428 -13.19 33.82 -29.93
CA ARG A 428 -12.59 32.49 -30.03
C ARG A 428 -11.41 32.36 -29.07
N ALA A 429 -10.49 33.34 -29.05
CA ALA A 429 -9.36 33.34 -28.15
C ALA A 429 -9.80 33.30 -26.68
N ALA A 430 -10.76 34.13 -26.28
CA ALA A 430 -11.29 34.14 -24.91
C ALA A 430 -12.01 32.83 -24.52
N LEU A 431 -12.70 32.17 -25.45
CA LEU A 431 -13.34 30.88 -25.22
C LEU A 431 -12.31 29.74 -25.18
N GLN A 432 -11.29 29.78 -26.03
CA GLN A 432 -10.18 28.83 -26.03
C GLN A 432 -9.38 28.92 -24.73
N GLU A 433 -9.05 30.12 -24.26
CA GLU A 433 -8.36 30.34 -22.99
C GLU A 433 -9.14 29.75 -21.80
N LYS A 434 -10.47 29.86 -21.81
CA LYS A 434 -11.33 29.21 -20.79
C LYS A 434 -11.28 27.68 -20.88
N VAL A 435 -11.23 27.11 -22.08
CA VAL A 435 -11.07 25.67 -22.27
C VAL A 435 -9.70 25.22 -21.77
N ASP A 436 -8.64 25.95 -22.12
CA ASP A 436 -7.27 25.62 -21.73
C ASP A 436 -7.07 25.73 -20.21
N SER A 437 -7.61 26.78 -19.59
CA SER A 437 -7.59 26.95 -18.13
C SER A 437 -8.34 25.84 -17.39
N ALA A 438 -9.56 25.48 -17.85
CA ALA A 438 -10.31 24.38 -17.27
C ALA A 438 -9.63 23.00 -17.50
N GLN A 439 -8.92 22.84 -18.62
CA GLN A 439 -8.12 21.64 -18.90
C GLN A 439 -6.90 21.55 -17.97
N GLN A 440 -6.19 22.67 -17.73
CA GLN A 440 -5.09 22.74 -16.77
C GLN A 440 -5.58 22.46 -15.34
N ALA A 441 -6.74 22.99 -14.96
CA ALA A 441 -7.37 22.71 -13.67
C ALA A 441 -7.71 21.23 -13.50
N LEU A 442 -8.19 20.55 -14.55
CA LEU A 442 -8.43 19.10 -14.54
C LEU A 442 -7.14 18.32 -14.28
N THR A 443 -6.06 18.64 -15.00
CA THR A 443 -4.75 17.99 -14.80
C THR A 443 -4.21 18.26 -13.39
N LEU A 444 -4.37 19.47 -12.86
CA LEU A 444 -3.98 19.81 -11.49
C LEU A 444 -4.80 19.02 -10.46
N ALA A 445 -6.12 18.88 -10.68
CA ALA A 445 -6.98 18.09 -9.80
C ALA A 445 -6.54 16.62 -9.77
N GLU A 446 -6.25 16.01 -10.92
CA GLU A 446 -5.73 14.63 -10.99
C GLU A 446 -4.39 14.47 -10.25
N GLN A 447 -3.45 15.41 -10.41
CA GLN A 447 -2.17 15.40 -9.70
C GLN A 447 -2.35 15.54 -8.18
N LEU A 448 -3.27 16.41 -7.74
CA LEU A 448 -3.56 16.61 -6.32
C LEU A 448 -4.28 15.39 -5.72
N ALA A 449 -5.20 14.75 -6.46
CA ALA A 449 -5.86 13.52 -6.04
C ALA A 449 -4.83 12.40 -5.80
N GLY A 450 -3.86 12.25 -6.71
CA GLY A 450 -2.76 11.28 -6.59
C GLY A 450 -1.87 11.49 -5.35
N ARG A 451 -1.79 12.72 -4.82
CA ARG A 451 -1.06 13.05 -3.59
C ARG A 451 -1.92 12.99 -2.33
N LEU A 452 -3.21 13.27 -2.45
CA LEU A 452 -4.15 13.34 -1.33
C LEU A 452 -4.42 11.96 -0.73
N GLU A 453 -4.60 10.92 -1.55
CA GLU A 453 -4.85 9.57 -1.05
C GLU A 453 -3.68 8.99 -0.24
N PRO A 454 -2.42 9.03 -0.70
CA PRO A 454 -1.27 8.66 0.13
C PRO A 454 -1.20 9.45 1.44
N ALA A 455 -1.44 10.76 1.40
CA ALA A 455 -1.42 11.60 2.60
C ALA A 455 -2.53 11.22 3.61
N ARG A 456 -3.73 10.85 3.13
CA ARG A 456 -4.83 10.34 3.98
C ARG A 456 -4.51 9.00 4.62
N MET A 457 -3.87 8.09 3.86
CA MET A 457 -3.42 6.81 4.38
C MET A 457 -2.36 7.00 5.47
N GLN A 458 -1.36 7.86 5.23
CA GLN A 458 -0.34 8.21 6.20
C GLN A 458 -0.95 8.84 7.46
N LEU A 459 -1.90 9.77 7.31
CA LEU A 459 -2.59 10.37 8.45
C LEU A 459 -3.34 9.32 9.29
N THR A 460 -4.02 8.38 8.64
CA THR A 460 -4.73 7.30 9.33
C THR A 460 -3.77 6.40 10.10
N ALA A 461 -2.61 6.07 9.49
CA ALA A 461 -1.55 5.33 10.15
C ALA A 461 -0.95 6.11 11.34
N ALA A 462 -0.71 7.42 11.19
CA ALA A 462 -0.17 8.27 12.26
C ALA A 462 -1.12 8.37 13.46
N ARG A 463 -2.43 8.54 13.23
CA ARG A 463 -3.45 8.49 14.30
C ARG A 463 -3.48 7.14 15.00
N ARG A 464 -3.34 6.04 14.25
CA ARG A 464 -3.28 4.69 14.82
C ARG A 464 -2.02 4.48 15.65
N ARG A 465 -0.86 4.95 15.16
CA ARG A 465 0.40 4.96 15.92
C ARG A 465 0.23 5.68 17.25
N ASP A 466 -0.30 6.91 17.23
CA ASP A 466 -0.45 7.72 18.45
C ASP A 466 -1.41 7.06 19.46
N SER A 467 -2.50 6.44 18.99
CA SER A 467 -3.41 5.66 19.85
C SER A 467 -2.71 4.43 20.45
N LEU A 468 -1.96 3.67 19.64
CA LEU A 468 -1.26 2.47 20.09
C LEU A 468 -0.09 2.79 21.03
N ALA A 469 0.56 3.94 20.85
CA ALA A 469 1.58 4.43 21.77
C ALA A 469 0.98 4.70 23.16
N ALA A 470 -0.20 5.32 23.22
CA ALA A 470 -0.92 5.52 24.48
C ALA A 470 -1.34 4.18 25.12
N ASP A 471 -1.82 3.22 24.32
CA ASP A 471 -2.16 1.88 24.79
C ASP A 471 -0.92 1.11 25.30
N ALA A 472 0.22 1.28 24.65
CA ALA A 472 1.49 0.66 25.04
C ALA A 472 1.98 1.24 26.38
N GLU A 473 1.85 2.54 26.58
CA GLU A 473 2.19 3.21 27.84
C GLU A 473 1.28 2.75 28.98
N ALA A 474 -0.03 2.66 28.75
CA ALA A 474 -0.99 2.11 29.71
C ALA A 474 -0.68 0.64 30.06
N ALA A 475 -0.41 -0.21 29.05
CA ALA A 475 -0.07 -1.61 29.26
C ALA A 475 1.28 -1.80 29.97
N ALA A 476 2.27 -0.93 29.73
CA ALA A 476 3.53 -0.92 30.45
C ALA A 476 3.33 -0.56 31.94
N GLY A 477 2.47 0.43 32.23
CA GLY A 477 2.08 0.77 33.60
C GLY A 477 1.36 -0.37 34.32
N GLU A 478 0.46 -1.08 33.62
CA GLU A 478 -0.18 -2.28 34.17
C GLU A 478 0.80 -3.44 34.41
N LEU A 479 1.77 -3.64 33.52
CA LEU A 479 2.79 -4.68 33.68
C LEU A 479 3.65 -4.44 34.92
N LEU A 480 3.97 -3.17 35.20
CA LEU A 480 4.71 -2.81 36.41
C LEU A 480 3.93 -3.22 37.67
N ARG A 481 2.65 -2.86 37.77
CA ARG A 481 1.78 -3.25 38.89
C ARG A 481 1.63 -4.76 39.02
N ALA A 482 1.47 -5.47 37.89
CA ALA A 482 1.36 -6.93 37.91
C ALA A 482 2.67 -7.61 38.34
N ARG A 483 3.84 -7.03 38.02
CA ARG A 483 5.15 -7.50 38.52
C ARG A 483 5.31 -7.29 40.02
N GLU A 484 4.88 -6.15 40.54
CA GLU A 484 4.87 -5.87 41.98
C GLU A 484 3.95 -6.84 42.73
N GLU A 485 2.73 -7.07 42.23
CA GLU A 485 1.76 -8.01 42.80
C GLU A 485 2.27 -9.46 42.78
N SER A 486 2.84 -9.92 41.66
CA SER A 486 3.48 -11.24 41.55
C SER A 486 4.64 -11.40 42.55
N SER A 487 5.47 -10.36 42.71
CA SER A 487 6.60 -10.41 43.64
C SER A 487 6.13 -10.47 45.10
N ALA A 488 5.15 -9.66 45.48
CA ALA A 488 4.58 -9.65 46.83
C ALA A 488 3.88 -10.97 47.18
N THR A 489 3.07 -11.51 46.26
CA THR A 489 2.40 -12.81 46.47
C THR A 489 3.40 -13.97 46.52
N ARG A 490 4.48 -13.92 45.75
CA ARG A 490 5.59 -14.88 45.84
C ARG A 490 6.28 -14.82 47.19
N GLU A 491 6.57 -13.63 47.69
CA GLU A 491 7.19 -13.43 49.00
C GLU A 491 6.30 -13.99 50.11
N THR A 492 5.00 -13.65 50.11
CA THR A 492 4.02 -14.21 51.07
C THR A 492 3.94 -15.73 51.00
N TRP A 493 3.97 -16.32 49.79
CA TRP A 493 3.97 -17.78 49.64
C TRP A 493 5.24 -18.42 50.22
N LEU A 494 6.42 -17.86 49.95
CA LEU A 494 7.69 -18.36 50.48
C LEU A 494 7.75 -18.25 52.01
N GLU A 495 7.26 -17.14 52.59
CA GLU A 495 7.16 -16.96 54.03
C GLU A 495 6.25 -18.00 54.70
N LEU A 496 5.06 -18.25 54.13
CA LEU A 496 4.12 -19.25 54.63
C LEU A 496 4.68 -20.67 54.48
N LYS A 497 5.36 -20.96 53.37
CA LYS A 497 6.06 -22.23 53.16
C LYS A 497 7.16 -22.46 54.20
N GLU A 498 7.96 -21.44 54.48
CA GLU A 498 9.00 -21.52 55.51
C GLU A 498 8.43 -21.64 56.92
N ALA A 499 7.34 -20.93 57.23
CA ALA A 499 6.61 -21.04 58.50
C ALA A 499 6.04 -22.46 58.70
N ARG A 500 5.48 -23.06 57.65
CA ARG A 500 4.99 -24.45 57.68
C ARG A 500 6.12 -25.45 57.87
N LEU A 501 7.24 -25.31 57.15
CA LEU A 501 8.42 -26.17 57.32
C LEU A 501 8.96 -26.13 58.76
N ARG A 502 8.98 -24.94 59.39
CA ARG A 502 9.33 -24.81 60.81
C ARG A 502 8.33 -25.47 61.75
N GLY A 503 7.06 -25.52 61.37
CA GLY A 503 5.96 -26.15 62.13
C GLY A 503 5.68 -27.62 61.79
N ILE A 504 6.40 -28.23 60.86
CA ILE A 504 6.00 -29.51 60.23
C ILE A 504 5.99 -30.70 61.21
N ALA A 505 6.80 -30.62 62.27
CA ALA A 505 6.83 -31.62 63.33
C ALA A 505 5.48 -31.71 64.07
N ALA A 506 4.77 -30.58 64.24
CA ALA A 506 3.45 -30.57 64.86
C ALA A 506 2.37 -31.11 63.92
N GLU A 507 2.48 -30.85 62.61
CA GLU A 507 1.59 -31.37 61.56
C GLU A 507 1.70 -32.91 61.49
N LEU A 508 2.93 -33.43 61.48
CA LEU A 508 3.22 -34.87 61.48
C LEU A 508 2.83 -35.55 62.81
N ALA A 509 3.02 -34.87 63.94
CA ALA A 509 2.61 -35.38 65.24
C ALA A 509 1.08 -35.47 65.40
N GLY A 510 0.32 -34.58 64.75
CA GLY A 510 -1.14 -34.64 64.71
C GLY A 510 -1.72 -35.84 63.96
N ALA A 511 -0.92 -36.48 63.10
CA ALA A 511 -1.30 -37.67 62.35
C ALA A 511 -0.87 -39.00 63.03
N LEU A 512 -0.34 -38.94 64.25
CA LEU A 512 0.08 -40.13 64.99
C LEU A 512 -1.12 -40.88 65.60
N THR A 513 -1.27 -42.14 65.24
CA THR A 513 -2.21 -43.11 65.84
C THR A 513 -1.49 -43.95 66.90
N ALA A 514 -2.07 -44.03 68.10
CA ALA A 514 -1.47 -44.79 69.21
C ALA A 514 -1.38 -46.29 68.86
N GLY A 515 -0.18 -46.87 68.95
CA GLY A 515 0.08 -48.28 68.65
C GLY A 515 0.46 -48.59 67.20
N GLU A 516 0.39 -47.62 66.28
CA GLU A 516 0.85 -47.77 64.89
C GLU A 516 2.27 -47.20 64.70
N PRO A 517 3.14 -47.85 63.92
CA PRO A 517 4.50 -47.36 63.68
C PRO A 517 4.50 -46.04 62.89
N CYS A 518 5.14 -45.02 63.44
CA CYS A 518 5.30 -43.71 62.80
C CYS A 518 6.02 -43.81 61.44
N THR A 519 5.54 -43.07 60.44
CA THR A 519 6.13 -43.03 59.09
C THR A 519 7.50 -42.38 59.00
N VAL A 520 7.92 -41.62 60.02
CA VAL A 520 9.21 -40.93 60.06
C VAL A 520 10.28 -41.73 60.81
N CYS A 521 9.93 -42.30 61.97
CA CYS A 521 10.89 -42.98 62.86
C CYS A 521 10.58 -44.45 63.15
N GLY A 522 9.40 -44.96 62.78
CA GLY A 522 8.98 -46.34 62.99
C GLY A 522 8.50 -46.70 64.40
N SER A 523 8.52 -45.78 65.37
CA SER A 523 8.08 -46.02 66.75
C SER A 523 6.55 -46.03 66.88
N ALA A 524 6.01 -46.87 67.77
CA ALA A 524 4.59 -46.91 68.13
C ALA A 524 4.23 -46.01 69.35
N GLU A 525 5.23 -45.41 70.01
CA GLU A 525 5.06 -44.59 71.22
C GLU A 525 5.76 -43.21 71.11
N HIS A 526 5.04 -42.15 71.51
CA HIS A 526 5.49 -40.75 71.48
C HIS A 526 5.06 -40.00 72.75
N PRO A 527 5.89 -39.95 73.81
CA PRO A 527 5.50 -39.39 75.11
C PRO A 527 5.39 -37.86 75.15
N ALA A 528 6.01 -37.15 74.20
CA ALA A 528 5.93 -35.69 74.06
C ALA A 528 5.77 -35.27 72.60
N PRO A 529 4.59 -35.50 71.96
CA PRO A 529 4.36 -35.10 70.58
C PRO A 529 4.39 -33.56 70.46
N ALA A 530 4.97 -33.06 69.38
CA ALA A 530 4.98 -31.64 69.08
C ALA A 530 3.53 -31.13 68.91
N ARG A 531 3.19 -30.00 69.51
CA ARG A 531 1.87 -29.36 69.39
C ARG A 531 1.96 -28.11 68.51
N PRO A 532 0.93 -27.81 67.71
CA PRO A 532 0.90 -26.58 66.93
C PRO A 532 0.91 -25.36 67.85
N ALA A 533 1.82 -24.43 67.59
CA ALA A 533 1.87 -23.15 68.28
C ALA A 533 0.74 -22.22 67.77
N PRO A 534 0.33 -21.18 68.54
CA PRO A 534 -0.60 -20.17 68.05
C PRO A 534 -0.07 -19.53 66.76
N GLY A 535 -0.87 -19.53 65.68
CA GLY A 535 -0.45 -19.04 64.35
C GLY A 535 0.26 -20.08 63.47
N HIS A 536 0.14 -21.38 63.77
CA HIS A 536 0.62 -22.45 62.90
C HIS A 536 0.01 -22.36 61.50
N VAL A 537 0.88 -22.37 60.48
CA VAL A 537 0.51 -22.37 59.06
C VAL A 537 0.32 -23.82 58.63
N ASP A 538 -0.89 -24.16 58.20
CA ASP A 538 -1.21 -25.48 57.67
C ASP A 538 -0.99 -25.55 56.14
N ARG A 539 -1.07 -26.76 55.59
CA ARG A 539 -0.98 -26.97 54.14
C ARG A 539 -2.01 -26.16 53.33
N ALA A 540 -3.23 -25.97 53.85
CA ALA A 540 -4.27 -25.23 53.14
C ALA A 540 -3.91 -23.75 52.97
N ALA A 541 -3.27 -23.14 53.97
CA ALA A 541 -2.76 -21.78 53.90
C ALA A 541 -1.59 -21.63 52.90
N GLU A 542 -0.66 -22.59 52.85
CA GLU A 542 0.40 -22.62 51.82
C GLU A 542 -0.20 -22.76 50.42
N ASP A 543 -1.12 -23.71 50.20
CA ASP A 543 -1.74 -23.98 48.91
C ASP A 543 -2.57 -22.77 48.43
N ALA A 544 -3.27 -22.06 49.33
CA ALA A 544 -4.00 -20.84 49.00
C ALA A 544 -3.06 -19.68 48.61
N ALA A 545 -1.91 -19.55 49.27
CA ALA A 545 -0.91 -18.54 48.91
C ALA A 545 -0.22 -18.87 47.58
N HIS A 546 0.06 -20.15 47.32
CA HIS A 546 0.58 -20.62 46.05
C HIS A 546 -0.41 -20.34 44.91
N ALA A 547 -1.70 -20.62 45.11
CA ALA A 547 -2.73 -20.32 44.11
C ALA A 547 -2.85 -18.82 43.80
N ARG A 548 -2.71 -17.94 44.80
CA ARG A 548 -2.67 -16.48 44.59
C ARG A 548 -1.44 -16.05 43.80
N PHE A 549 -0.28 -16.62 44.08
CA PHE A 549 0.94 -16.39 43.31
C PHE A 549 0.79 -16.83 41.85
N GLU A 550 0.26 -18.03 41.61
CA GLU A 550 0.00 -18.54 40.25
C GLU A 550 -0.97 -17.62 39.48
N GLN A 551 -2.04 -17.15 40.12
CA GLN A 551 -2.96 -16.17 39.51
C GLN A 551 -2.28 -14.84 39.17
N ALA A 552 -1.42 -14.33 40.06
CA ALA A 552 -0.66 -13.11 39.83
C ALA A 552 0.37 -13.27 38.69
N GLU A 553 1.02 -14.43 38.60
CA GLU A 553 1.92 -14.80 37.50
C GLU A 553 1.18 -14.90 36.16
N GLU A 554 0.00 -15.52 36.14
CA GLU A 554 -0.80 -15.67 34.93
C GLU A 554 -1.32 -14.32 34.43
N ARG A 555 -1.75 -13.45 35.36
CA ARG A 555 -2.09 -12.04 35.06
C ARG A 555 -0.89 -11.29 34.49
N ARG A 556 0.28 -11.40 35.11
CA ARG A 556 1.52 -10.77 34.63
C ARG A 556 1.87 -11.22 33.21
N ALA A 557 1.85 -12.52 32.94
CA ALA A 557 2.12 -13.09 31.63
C ALA A 557 1.06 -12.67 30.59
N GLY A 558 -0.20 -12.50 31.00
CA GLY A 558 -1.27 -11.94 30.17
C GLY A 558 -0.99 -10.51 29.74
N VAL A 559 -0.64 -9.63 30.68
CA VAL A 559 -0.32 -8.22 30.41
C VAL A 559 0.95 -8.09 29.57
N GLU A 560 1.97 -8.92 29.81
CA GLU A 560 3.21 -8.93 29.04
C GLU A 560 2.97 -9.31 27.57
N ARG A 561 2.15 -10.33 27.30
CA ARG A 561 1.71 -10.68 25.94
C ARG A 561 0.93 -9.56 25.27
N ARG A 562 0.03 -8.89 26.00
CA ARG A 562 -0.74 -7.76 25.47
C ARG A 562 0.18 -6.59 25.11
N LEU A 563 1.12 -6.24 25.98
CA LEU A 563 2.09 -5.17 25.71
C LEU A 563 2.95 -5.49 24.48
N ALA A 564 3.40 -6.74 24.32
CA ALA A 564 4.16 -7.16 23.14
C ALA A 564 3.34 -6.99 21.85
N ALA A 565 2.07 -7.43 21.85
CA ALA A 565 1.19 -7.29 20.70
C ALA A 565 0.88 -5.82 20.34
N VAL A 566 0.67 -4.97 21.34
CA VAL A 566 0.43 -3.53 21.12
C VAL A 566 1.68 -2.86 20.56
N ARG A 567 2.88 -3.17 21.06
CA ARG A 567 4.14 -2.63 20.53
C ARG A 567 4.45 -3.07 19.10
N GLU A 568 4.10 -4.31 18.75
CA GLU A 568 4.22 -4.79 17.37
C GLU A 568 3.29 -4.00 16.43
N ALA A 569 2.02 -3.84 16.81
CA ALA A 569 1.05 -3.05 16.04
C ALA A 569 1.45 -1.56 15.96
N GLU A 570 2.03 -1.00 17.02
CA GLU A 570 2.55 0.37 17.07
C GLU A 570 3.69 0.55 16.05
N ALA A 571 4.63 -0.40 16.01
CA ALA A 571 5.75 -0.37 15.07
C ALA A 571 5.29 -0.47 13.60
N GLU A 572 4.29 -1.31 13.31
CA GLU A 572 3.67 -1.38 11.99
C GLU A 572 3.00 -0.05 11.59
N ALA A 573 2.22 0.54 12.51
CA ALA A 573 1.56 1.81 12.28
C ALA A 573 2.57 2.97 12.11
N ALA A 574 3.67 2.95 12.87
CA ALA A 574 4.75 3.93 12.75
C ALA A 574 5.45 3.84 11.39
N SER A 575 5.76 2.62 10.93
CA SER A 575 6.35 2.38 9.60
C SER A 575 5.45 2.90 8.47
N ALA A 576 4.13 2.68 8.57
CA ALA A 576 3.17 3.16 7.58
C ALA A 576 2.95 4.68 7.63
N ALA A 577 3.07 5.30 8.80
CA ALA A 577 2.94 6.75 8.99
C ALA A 577 4.15 7.54 8.47
N GLY A 578 5.36 6.96 8.57
CA GLY A 578 6.63 7.65 8.32
C GLY A 578 7.00 8.61 9.45
N ASP A 579 7.94 9.52 9.15
CA ASP A 579 8.55 10.41 10.16
C ASP A 579 7.66 11.61 10.55
N ALA A 580 6.59 11.86 9.79
CA ALA A 580 5.71 13.01 10.03
C ALA A 580 4.83 12.81 11.27
N THR A 581 4.56 13.93 11.95
CA THR A 581 3.61 13.97 13.05
C THR A 581 2.17 13.97 12.53
N THR A 582 1.23 13.54 13.37
CA THR A 582 -0.21 13.57 13.04
C THR A 582 -0.69 14.98 12.73
N ALA A 583 -0.15 16.00 13.41
CA ALA A 583 -0.47 17.40 13.16
C ALA A 583 0.00 17.89 11.77
N GLU A 584 1.23 17.52 11.36
CA GLU A 584 1.75 17.86 10.03
C GLU A 584 0.95 17.18 8.92
N LEU A 585 0.62 15.89 9.08
CA LEU A 585 -0.20 15.15 8.12
C LEU A 585 -1.64 15.67 8.05
N LEU A 586 -2.20 16.14 9.17
CA LEU A 586 -3.49 16.83 9.20
C LEU A 586 -3.47 18.13 8.39
N ALA A 587 -2.46 18.97 8.61
CA ALA A 587 -2.31 20.22 7.87
C ALA A 587 -2.11 19.96 6.37
N LEU A 588 -1.26 18.99 6.02
CA LEU A 588 -1.00 18.60 4.62
C LEU A 588 -2.26 18.07 3.93
N THR A 589 -3.00 17.17 4.57
CA THR A 589 -4.23 16.61 4.00
C THR A 589 -5.32 17.68 3.86
N ALA A 590 -5.43 18.61 4.80
CA ALA A 590 -6.36 19.73 4.71
C ALA A 590 -6.00 20.68 3.54
N ASP A 591 -4.73 21.06 3.39
CA ASP A 591 -4.25 21.89 2.28
C ASP A 591 -4.45 21.21 0.92
N LEU A 592 -4.04 19.94 0.79
CA LEU A 592 -4.24 19.17 -0.44
C LEU A 592 -5.73 19.01 -0.77
N SER A 593 -6.58 18.76 0.22
CA SER A 593 -8.02 18.62 0.03
C SER A 593 -8.65 19.95 -0.42
N ALA A 594 -8.24 21.08 0.15
CA ALA A 594 -8.73 22.41 -0.24
C ALA A 594 -8.32 22.76 -1.67
N ARG A 595 -7.05 22.54 -2.02
CA ARG A 595 -6.54 22.77 -3.39
C ARG A 595 -7.19 21.85 -4.41
N HIS A 596 -7.38 20.57 -4.06
CA HIS A 596 -8.06 19.61 -4.92
C HIS A 596 -9.51 20.04 -5.16
N ALA A 597 -10.23 20.47 -4.13
CA ALA A 597 -11.61 20.94 -4.26
C ALA A 597 -11.71 22.18 -5.17
N ALA A 598 -10.78 23.14 -5.04
CA ALA A 598 -10.71 24.31 -5.92
C ALA A 598 -10.44 23.91 -7.38
N ALA A 599 -9.40 23.12 -7.63
CA ALA A 599 -9.04 22.66 -8.98
C ALA A 599 -10.16 21.84 -9.62
N HIS A 600 -10.85 21.00 -8.85
CA HIS A 600 -11.98 20.21 -9.33
C HIS A 600 -13.20 21.09 -9.65
N ALA A 601 -13.45 22.14 -8.87
CA ALA A 601 -14.53 23.10 -9.17
C ALA A 601 -14.26 23.85 -10.48
N ASP A 602 -13.02 24.27 -10.72
CA ASP A 602 -12.61 24.93 -11.97
C ASP A 602 -12.67 23.95 -13.17
N ALA A 603 -12.27 22.70 -12.97
CA ALA A 603 -12.34 21.64 -13.99
C ALA A 603 -13.79 21.31 -14.40
N ALA A 604 -14.76 21.44 -13.48
CA ALA A 604 -16.17 21.15 -13.76
C ALA A 604 -16.74 22.05 -14.87
N ALA A 605 -16.15 23.24 -15.09
CA ALA A 605 -16.56 24.15 -16.15
C ALA A 605 -16.09 23.72 -17.56
N LEU A 606 -15.23 22.70 -17.69
CA LEU A 606 -14.61 22.30 -18.97
C LEU A 606 -15.65 21.92 -20.04
N HIS A 607 -16.66 21.13 -19.68
CA HIS A 607 -17.70 20.72 -20.63
C HIS A 607 -18.48 21.92 -21.16
N THR A 608 -18.94 22.79 -20.25
CA THR A 608 -19.65 24.03 -20.62
C THR A 608 -18.78 24.98 -21.45
N ALA A 609 -17.47 25.07 -21.17
CA ALA A 609 -16.53 25.87 -21.96
C ALA A 609 -16.39 25.33 -23.40
N ARG A 610 -16.24 24.00 -23.56
CA ARG A 610 -16.18 23.34 -24.88
C ARG A 610 -17.48 23.49 -25.67
N GLU A 611 -18.63 23.34 -25.02
CA GLU A 611 -19.93 23.55 -25.67
C GLU A 611 -20.11 24.99 -26.16
N ARG A 612 -19.69 25.97 -25.36
CA ARG A 612 -19.73 27.39 -25.74
C ARG A 612 -18.81 27.68 -26.92
N LEU A 613 -17.59 27.14 -26.93
CA LEU A 613 -16.67 27.26 -28.07
C LEU A 613 -17.27 26.62 -29.33
N ALA A 614 -17.75 25.38 -29.24
CA ALA A 614 -18.35 24.67 -30.38
C ALA A 614 -19.61 25.37 -30.91
N ARG A 615 -20.43 25.96 -30.03
CA ARG A 615 -21.58 26.78 -30.43
C ARG A 615 -21.12 28.03 -31.20
N ALA A 616 -20.11 28.74 -30.70
CA ALA A 616 -19.58 29.93 -31.34
C ALA A 616 -18.94 29.62 -32.70
N GLU A 617 -18.24 28.48 -32.85
CA GLU A 617 -17.69 28.02 -34.13
C GLU A 617 -18.78 27.70 -35.16
N ARG A 618 -19.89 27.07 -34.75
CA ARG A 618 -21.05 26.85 -35.63
C ARG A 618 -21.68 28.18 -36.06
N GLU A 619 -21.79 29.14 -35.14
CA GLU A 619 -22.31 30.47 -35.46
C GLU A 619 -21.39 31.23 -36.44
N HIS A 620 -20.07 31.11 -36.28
CA HIS A 620 -19.10 31.66 -37.23
C HIS A 620 -19.27 31.05 -38.63
N GLN A 621 -19.42 29.72 -38.73
CA GLN A 621 -19.66 29.06 -40.02
C GLN A 621 -20.95 29.55 -40.69
N ALA A 622 -22.04 29.68 -39.93
CA ALA A 622 -23.32 30.19 -40.42
C ALA A 622 -23.20 31.64 -40.92
N ARG A 623 -22.70 32.55 -40.08
CA ARG A 623 -22.55 33.98 -40.42
C ARG A 623 -21.56 34.21 -41.57
N SER A 624 -20.52 33.40 -41.69
CA SER A 624 -19.59 33.44 -42.84
C SER A 624 -20.27 33.01 -44.14
N SER A 625 -21.14 32.00 -44.09
CA SER A 625 -21.95 31.57 -45.25
C SER A 625 -22.95 32.66 -45.65
N ASP A 626 -23.67 33.23 -44.67
CA ASP A 626 -24.64 34.31 -44.89
C ASP A 626 -24.00 35.52 -45.56
N ARG A 627 -22.78 35.90 -45.13
CA ARG A 627 -22.03 37.01 -45.75
C ARG A 627 -21.71 36.75 -47.22
N LEU A 628 -21.22 35.55 -47.55
CA LEU A 628 -20.87 35.17 -48.92
C LEU A 628 -22.12 35.12 -49.83
N GLU A 629 -23.24 34.65 -49.29
CA GLU A 629 -24.52 34.62 -50.01
C GLU A 629 -25.09 36.02 -50.23
N ALA A 630 -25.01 36.90 -49.24
CA ALA A 630 -25.41 38.31 -49.35
C ALA A 630 -24.57 39.04 -50.41
N GLU A 631 -23.25 38.85 -50.44
CA GLU A 631 -22.35 39.46 -51.41
C GLU A 631 -22.67 39.01 -52.85
N ARG A 632 -22.91 37.70 -53.06
CA ARG A 632 -23.32 37.16 -54.38
C ARG A 632 -24.66 37.73 -54.84
N ARG A 633 -25.64 37.85 -53.94
CA ARG A 633 -26.97 38.40 -54.26
C ARG A 633 -26.90 39.90 -54.55
N ALA A 634 -26.07 40.65 -53.82
CA ALA A 634 -25.83 42.06 -54.06
C ALA A 634 -25.24 42.30 -55.47
N ALA A 635 -24.23 41.53 -55.87
CA ALA A 635 -23.63 41.61 -57.20
C ALA A 635 -24.64 41.33 -58.33
N ALA A 636 -25.48 40.29 -58.18
CA ALA A 636 -26.52 39.96 -59.16
C ALA A 636 -27.58 41.06 -59.28
N ARG A 637 -27.97 41.70 -58.17
CA ARG A 637 -28.96 42.80 -58.15
C ARG A 637 -28.41 44.09 -58.74
N ALA A 638 -27.13 44.41 -58.50
CA ALA A 638 -26.47 45.57 -59.09
C ALA A 638 -26.49 45.49 -60.63
N SER A 639 -26.13 44.34 -61.20
CA SER A 639 -26.17 44.11 -62.64
C SER A 639 -27.60 44.21 -63.23
N ARG A 640 -28.62 43.72 -62.50
CA ARG A 640 -30.03 43.86 -62.93
C ARG A 640 -30.51 45.31 -62.89
N ARG A 641 -30.04 46.11 -61.92
CA ARG A 641 -30.36 47.54 -61.82
C ARG A 641 -29.77 48.33 -62.98
N GLU A 642 -28.50 48.08 -63.32
CA GLU A 642 -27.83 48.75 -64.45
C GLU A 642 -28.59 48.52 -65.77
N ALA A 643 -29.04 47.28 -66.03
CA ALA A 643 -29.84 46.97 -67.22
C ALA A 643 -31.19 47.72 -67.27
N LEU A 644 -31.83 47.92 -66.11
CA LEU A 644 -33.09 48.69 -66.02
C LEU A 644 -32.86 50.20 -66.15
N ASP A 645 -31.71 50.71 -65.69
CA ASP A 645 -31.33 52.12 -65.83
C ASP A 645 -31.06 52.47 -67.31
N GLU A 646 -30.41 51.57 -68.05
CA GLU A 646 -30.20 51.72 -69.51
C GLU A 646 -31.53 51.72 -70.29
N GLU A 647 -32.45 50.80 -69.95
CA GLU A 647 -33.79 50.73 -70.57
C GLU A 647 -34.61 52.00 -70.27
N GLN A 648 -34.53 52.52 -69.04
CA GLN A 648 -35.24 53.74 -68.64
C GLN A 648 -34.68 54.99 -69.34
N ALA A 649 -33.36 55.11 -69.48
CA ALA A 649 -32.74 56.23 -70.18
C ALA A 649 -33.15 56.30 -71.66
N SER A 650 -33.28 55.15 -72.32
CA SER A 650 -33.77 55.07 -73.70
C SER A 650 -35.23 55.54 -73.85
N LEU A 651 -36.10 55.14 -72.91
CA LEU A 651 -37.52 55.51 -72.93
C LEU A 651 -37.76 56.99 -72.57
N GLU A 652 -36.95 57.55 -71.66
CA GLU A 652 -37.01 58.97 -71.31
C GLU A 652 -36.56 59.87 -72.46
N ALA A 653 -35.53 59.47 -73.22
CA ALA A 653 -35.10 60.18 -74.42
C ALA A 653 -36.20 60.26 -75.50
N GLU A 654 -36.96 59.18 -75.70
CA GLU A 654 -38.12 59.15 -76.61
C GLU A 654 -39.29 60.01 -76.10
N LEU A 655 -39.56 60.00 -74.78
CA LEU A 655 -40.64 60.80 -74.19
C LEU A 655 -40.35 62.31 -74.19
N VAL A 656 -39.09 62.73 -74.05
CA VAL A 656 -38.69 64.15 -74.09
C VAL A 656 -38.92 64.77 -75.47
N LEU A 657 -38.71 64.00 -76.55
CA LEU A 657 -38.98 64.45 -77.93
C LEU A 657 -40.48 64.71 -78.19
N VAL A 658 -41.36 64.03 -77.46
CA VAL A 658 -42.82 64.08 -77.68
C VAL A 658 -43.54 65.01 -76.69
N ARG A 659 -42.95 65.30 -75.53
CA ARG A 659 -43.65 65.99 -74.42
C ARG A 659 -43.65 67.52 -74.46
N ALA A 660 -42.83 68.21 -75.26
CA ALA A 660 -42.79 69.68 -75.43
C ALA A 660 -43.51 70.50 -74.31
N ASP A 661 -42.85 70.59 -73.14
CA ASP A 661 -43.28 71.27 -71.89
C ASP A 661 -44.55 70.75 -71.15
N SER A 662 -45.17 69.65 -71.56
CA SER A 662 -46.32 69.02 -70.86
C SER A 662 -45.94 67.85 -69.93
N PRO A 663 -46.56 67.74 -68.73
CA PRO A 663 -46.23 66.73 -67.74
C PRO A 663 -46.70 65.30 -68.09
N SER A 664 -47.63 65.15 -69.03
CA SER A 664 -48.06 63.88 -69.62
C SER A 664 -48.60 64.12 -71.02
N VAL A 665 -48.50 63.12 -71.89
CA VAL A 665 -48.99 63.20 -73.27
C VAL A 665 -50.50 62.92 -73.36
N THR A 666 -51.13 62.56 -72.24
CA THR A 666 -52.59 62.39 -72.12
C THR A 666 -53.32 63.64 -71.61
N ASN A 667 -52.62 64.74 -71.33
CA ASN A 667 -53.25 65.97 -70.83
C ASN A 667 -52.46 67.24 -71.21
N PRO A 668 -52.56 67.74 -72.45
CA PRO A 668 -52.06 69.07 -72.78
C PRO A 668 -52.95 70.11 -72.07
N ARG A 669 -52.37 70.95 -71.22
CA ARG A 669 -53.08 72.13 -70.68
C ARG A 669 -53.57 72.98 -71.85
N PRO A 670 -54.84 73.42 -71.88
CA PRO A 670 -55.26 74.43 -72.83
C PRO A 670 -54.54 75.73 -72.48
N HIS A 671 -53.66 76.21 -73.37
CA HIS A 671 -53.19 77.58 -73.31
C HIS A 671 -54.32 78.53 -73.76
N PRO A 672 -54.45 79.73 -73.16
CA PRO A 672 -55.57 80.65 -73.35
C PRO A 672 -55.63 81.28 -74.75
#